data_AF-A0A2E7PQC5-F1
#
_entry.id   AF-A0A2E7PQC5-F1
#
_cell.length_a   1.000
_cell.length_b   1.000
_cell.length_c   1.000
_cell.angle_alpha   90.00
_cell.angle_beta   90.00
_cell.angle_gamma   90.00
#
_symmetry.space_group_name_H-M   'P 1'
#
loop_
_entity.id
_entity.type
_entity.pdbx_description
1 polymer ?
#
loop_
_entity_poly.entity_id
_entity_poly.type
_entity_poly.pdbx_seq_one_letter_code
_entity_poly.pdbx_strand_id
1 'polypeptide(L)'
;NKTVPELVAALDSPSGWQRDTAQRLLVDRGNASAAPHLAKLLKNSQRPTTRLQALCTLEGLKQIMPEHIQLGLADRHPGVREHAIRVAEPLFSAGQADALGQALGQAVSDSAPRVRAQLAYSVGEWNSPVAGKILGRLAKRLSGEPDLQTAIASSATGHSVSILNELINDGDIGSHGSLTGNLLALAGAEASAAEIKKLLLNLTAKIDKLETWRLTALSALVENAQKRNLPRSELGLDDELLDSLNVIVENDEARTGDRVAALRLLANIADDAKQVRKILHRQLGALSPTPLFDLALDELNKRDPATAPLLTHWKSYSPNRKNRVLQHILNDEKKTLGLLFAIDNKLVLPGEIGAAFRQLLKQHSNKTIREQAAAHFGRQNTQRDQLVTDRLAKMSPLKGDRAAGELLFATHCAACHKLGNTGNAAGPDLAAIADKSPRALLTAILNPNQAVEDRFSVYALATKDGTQLAGMITNEGANSVTLMDLNGQQRQILRANIQSLTGLGRSLMPEGFEQIFNDQQLANLIAHINASAHPPKSFPGNKPKLVSQENDSLTLTASNAEIYGDSLMFEEKHRNLGFWRVPNDRAAWSIKTKRAGVYDVHLNWALDGKAKANRIQLRIGQNEIVHAVDSTGTWDQYRSIHIGTVELDEGEQRAIMQAIAPISGFVIDLKSVKLTRKNN
;
A
#
# COMPACT_ATOMS: atom_id res chain seq x y z
N ASN A 1 33.09 10.92 62.21
CA ASN A 1 33.75 11.60 61.08
C ASN A 1 34.98 10.81 60.64
N LYS A 2 34.86 9.95 59.62
CA LYS A 2 36.02 9.29 59.01
C LYS A 2 36.82 10.28 58.16
N THR A 3 38.14 10.18 58.24
CA THR A 3 39.13 10.85 57.38
C THR A 3 39.10 10.29 55.95
N VAL A 4 39.77 10.97 55.00
CA VAL A 4 39.84 10.48 53.60
C VAL A 4 40.50 9.10 53.50
N PRO A 5 41.66 8.82 54.13
CA PRO A 5 42.24 7.48 54.09
C PRO A 5 41.32 6.40 54.68
N GLU A 6 40.59 6.70 55.76
CA GLU A 6 39.65 5.75 56.38
C GLU A 6 38.42 5.49 55.51
N LEU A 7 37.94 6.50 54.77
CA LEU A 7 36.88 6.34 53.80
C LEU A 7 37.35 5.53 52.59
N VAL A 8 38.56 5.81 52.07
CA VAL A 8 39.14 5.03 50.97
C VAL A 8 39.35 3.58 51.42
N ALA A 9 39.91 3.33 52.60
CA ALA A 9 40.05 1.97 53.14
C ALA A 9 38.70 1.23 53.28
N ALA A 10 37.62 1.95 53.61
CA ALA A 10 36.28 1.38 53.70
C ALA A 10 35.72 0.90 52.34
N LEU A 11 36.25 1.38 51.21
CA LEU A 11 35.93 0.84 49.87
C LEU A 11 36.44 -0.60 49.68
N ASP A 12 37.36 -1.07 50.51
CA ASP A 12 37.79 -2.48 50.53
C ASP A 12 37.12 -3.28 51.67
N SER A 13 35.96 -2.82 52.15
CA SER A 13 35.14 -3.60 53.09
C SER A 13 34.45 -4.78 52.39
N PRO A 14 34.28 -5.95 53.04
CA PRO A 14 33.38 -6.99 52.53
C PRO A 14 31.91 -6.54 52.49
N SER A 15 31.50 -5.58 53.31
CA SER A 15 30.12 -5.06 53.36
C SER A 15 29.84 -4.09 52.22
N GLY A 16 28.89 -4.43 51.33
CA GLY A 16 28.47 -3.57 50.22
C GLY A 16 28.00 -2.20 50.67
N TRP A 17 27.12 -2.14 51.67
CA TRP A 17 26.62 -0.89 52.24
C TRP A 17 27.74 0.02 52.75
N GLN A 18 28.78 -0.54 53.38
CA GLN A 18 29.91 0.26 53.83
C GLN A 18 30.71 0.85 52.67
N ARG A 19 30.90 0.08 51.59
CA ARG A 19 31.58 0.59 50.39
C ARG A 19 30.77 1.68 49.70
N ASP A 20 29.47 1.45 49.49
CA ASP A 20 28.59 2.41 48.81
C ASP A 20 28.49 3.72 49.61
N THR A 21 28.38 3.61 50.94
CA THR A 21 28.38 4.77 51.85
C THR A 21 29.72 5.51 51.80
N ALA A 22 30.84 4.78 51.76
CA ALA A 22 32.17 5.40 51.67
C ALA A 22 32.36 6.11 50.33
N GLN A 23 31.96 5.50 49.21
CA GLN A 23 32.01 6.11 47.88
C GLN A 23 31.17 7.39 47.84
N ARG A 24 29.90 7.32 48.27
CA ARG A 24 29.01 8.49 48.35
C ARG A 24 29.65 9.62 49.15
N LEU A 25 30.16 9.33 50.35
CA LEU A 25 30.80 10.33 51.21
C LEU A 25 32.08 10.92 50.59
N LEU A 26 32.85 10.14 49.83
CA LEU A 26 34.03 10.65 49.13
C LEU A 26 33.64 11.62 48.01
N VAL A 27 32.66 11.25 47.18
CA VAL A 27 32.17 12.06 46.06
C VAL A 27 31.45 13.31 46.56
N ASP A 28 30.53 13.20 47.51
CA ASP A 28 29.77 14.33 48.10
C ASP A 28 30.71 15.40 48.69
N ARG A 29 31.85 14.97 49.24
CA ARG A 29 32.85 15.87 49.83
C ARG A 29 33.82 16.47 48.81
N GLY A 30 33.85 15.97 47.57
CA GLY A 30 34.71 16.49 46.50
C GLY A 30 36.21 16.46 46.81
N ASN A 31 36.68 15.53 47.65
CA ASN A 31 38.04 15.60 48.16
C ASN A 31 39.06 14.95 47.21
N ALA A 32 39.70 15.78 46.37
CA ALA A 32 40.70 15.34 45.40
C ALA A 32 41.92 14.63 46.03
N SER A 33 42.23 14.84 47.31
CA SER A 33 43.32 14.13 48.01
C SER A 33 43.11 12.60 48.13
N ALA A 34 41.90 12.12 47.84
CA ALA A 34 41.59 10.69 47.75
C ALA A 34 42.23 10.01 46.54
N ALA A 35 42.54 10.74 45.45
CA ALA A 35 42.93 10.15 44.17
C ALA A 35 44.15 9.21 44.24
N PRO A 36 45.29 9.55 44.90
CA PRO A 36 46.42 8.64 45.01
C PRO A 36 46.09 7.34 45.77
N HIS A 37 45.22 7.44 46.78
CA HIS A 37 44.78 6.28 47.58
C HIS A 37 43.84 5.38 46.77
N LEU A 38 42.95 5.97 45.97
CA LEU A 38 42.06 5.24 45.06
C LEU A 38 42.85 4.54 43.95
N ALA A 39 43.86 5.19 43.36
CA ALA A 39 44.76 4.57 42.40
C ALA A 39 45.50 3.35 43.00
N LYS A 40 45.93 3.46 44.26
CA LYS A 40 46.52 2.33 45.00
C LYS A 40 45.54 1.18 45.21
N LEU A 41 44.27 1.46 45.52
CA LEU A 41 43.24 0.42 45.64
C LEU A 41 42.93 -0.24 44.30
N LEU A 42 42.81 0.54 43.23
CA LEU A 42 42.63 0.02 41.88
C LEU A 42 43.75 -0.95 41.50
N LYS A 43 45.00 -0.66 41.85
CA LYS A 43 46.13 -1.55 41.53
C LYS A 43 46.20 -2.81 42.41
N ASN A 44 45.90 -2.70 43.71
CA ASN A 44 46.29 -3.72 44.69
C ASN A 44 45.14 -4.51 45.32
N SER A 45 43.89 -4.03 45.26
CA SER A 45 42.78 -4.73 45.93
C SER A 45 42.51 -6.09 45.26
N GLN A 46 42.31 -7.12 46.08
CA GLN A 46 41.93 -8.45 45.60
C GLN A 46 40.48 -8.54 45.13
N ARG A 47 39.62 -7.61 45.57
CA ARG A 47 38.18 -7.61 45.25
C ARG A 47 37.90 -6.87 43.94
N PRO A 48 37.22 -7.46 42.95
CA PRO A 48 36.88 -6.76 41.72
C PRO A 48 35.91 -5.60 41.95
N THR A 49 34.98 -5.73 42.90
CA THR A 49 34.03 -4.67 43.27
C THR A 49 34.73 -3.42 43.80
N THR A 50 35.81 -3.59 44.59
CA THR A 50 36.58 -2.47 45.12
C THR A 50 37.39 -1.77 44.04
N ARG A 51 38.03 -2.52 43.13
CA ARG A 51 38.74 -1.94 41.98
C ARG A 51 37.79 -1.16 41.05
N LEU A 52 36.62 -1.72 40.78
CA LEU A 52 35.55 -1.03 40.04
C LEU A 52 35.09 0.25 40.76
N GLN A 53 34.79 0.18 42.06
CA GLN A 53 34.37 1.36 42.83
C GLN A 53 35.47 2.41 42.90
N ALA A 54 36.75 2.01 42.95
CA ALA A 54 37.86 2.96 42.88
C ALA A 54 37.85 3.74 41.55
N LEU A 55 37.63 3.07 40.40
CA LEU A 55 37.46 3.73 39.09
C LEU A 55 36.30 4.71 39.08
N CYS A 56 35.10 4.28 39.51
CA CYS A 56 33.93 5.16 39.55
C CYS A 56 34.07 6.30 40.56
N THR A 57 34.81 6.11 41.66
CA THR A 57 35.08 7.19 42.61
C THR A 57 36.07 8.20 42.04
N LEU A 58 37.11 7.75 41.32
CA LEU A 58 38.04 8.64 40.61
C LEU A 58 37.31 9.50 39.58
N GLU A 59 36.39 8.91 38.82
CA GLU A 59 35.54 9.64 37.87
C GLU A 59 34.58 10.61 38.56
N GLY A 60 33.87 10.17 39.61
CA GLY A 60 32.98 11.05 40.39
C GLY A 60 33.71 12.23 41.05
N LEU A 61 35.00 12.08 41.37
CA LEU A 61 35.87 13.16 41.86
C LEU A 61 36.47 14.03 40.75
N LYS A 62 36.21 13.71 39.48
CA LYS A 62 36.85 14.34 38.30
C LYS A 62 38.38 14.25 38.34
N GLN A 63 38.91 13.14 38.84
CA GLN A 63 40.35 12.83 38.97
C GLN A 63 40.76 11.59 38.13
N ILE A 64 39.91 11.17 37.19
CA ILE A 64 40.23 10.06 36.29
C ILE A 64 41.32 10.49 35.29
N MET A 65 42.25 9.60 34.98
CA MET A 65 43.43 9.85 34.14
C MET A 65 43.70 8.61 33.28
N PRO A 66 44.40 8.75 32.13
CA PRO A 66 44.63 7.63 31.21
C PRO A 66 45.24 6.38 31.86
N GLU A 67 46.19 6.55 32.80
CA GLU A 67 46.82 5.44 33.52
C GLU A 67 45.83 4.63 34.37
N HIS A 68 44.78 5.26 34.91
CA HIS A 68 43.72 4.57 35.64
C HIS A 68 42.91 3.68 34.70
N ILE A 69 42.61 4.17 33.51
CA ILE A 69 41.87 3.41 32.48
C ILE A 69 42.72 2.23 32.00
N GLN A 70 44.01 2.43 31.74
CA GLN A 70 44.93 1.35 31.34
C GLN A 70 44.99 0.23 32.40
N LEU A 71 45.06 0.58 33.68
CA LEU A 71 44.99 -0.40 34.77
C LEU A 71 43.66 -1.15 34.79
N GLY A 72 42.54 -0.44 34.61
CA GLY A 72 41.21 -1.04 34.58
C GLY A 72 40.97 -1.96 33.37
N LEU A 73 41.47 -1.59 32.19
CA LEU A 73 41.39 -2.40 30.97
C LEU A 73 42.22 -3.68 31.05
N ALA A 74 43.32 -3.68 31.81
CA ALA A 74 44.15 -4.86 32.05
C ALA A 74 43.58 -5.79 33.15
N ASP A 75 42.41 -5.49 33.73
CA ASP A 75 41.87 -6.24 34.85
C ASP A 75 41.41 -7.66 34.46
N ARG A 76 41.66 -8.62 35.34
CA ARG A 76 41.18 -10.02 35.20
C ARG A 76 39.66 -10.13 35.13
N HIS A 77 38.92 -9.24 35.80
CA HIS A 77 37.48 -9.32 35.91
C HIS A 77 36.78 -8.45 34.85
N PRO A 78 35.87 -9.01 34.03
CA PRO A 78 35.26 -8.28 32.91
C PRO A 78 34.47 -7.04 33.35
N GLY A 79 33.92 -7.04 34.58
CA GLY A 79 33.15 -5.89 35.09
C GLY A 79 34.02 -4.67 35.37
N VAL A 80 35.29 -4.89 35.73
CA VAL A 80 36.24 -3.79 35.93
C VAL A 80 36.64 -3.23 34.57
N ARG A 81 36.91 -4.09 33.58
CA ARG A 81 37.26 -3.66 32.20
C ARG A 81 36.14 -2.87 31.54
N GLU A 82 34.91 -3.37 31.63
CA GLU A 82 33.70 -2.68 31.17
C GLU A 82 33.56 -1.29 31.80
N HIS A 83 33.70 -1.18 33.13
CA HIS A 83 33.59 0.11 33.81
C HIS A 83 34.78 1.02 33.51
N ALA A 84 35.98 0.48 33.28
CA ALA A 84 37.13 1.26 32.85
C ALA A 84 36.86 1.95 31.51
N ILE A 85 36.20 1.27 30.57
CA ILE A 85 35.76 1.86 29.31
C ILE A 85 34.74 2.98 29.57
N ARG A 86 33.70 2.69 30.36
CA ARG A 86 32.63 3.66 30.66
C ARG A 86 33.18 4.95 31.29
N VAL A 87 34.04 4.83 32.29
CA VAL A 87 34.61 6.00 32.98
C VAL A 87 35.72 6.70 32.18
N ALA A 88 36.07 6.19 30.99
CA ALA A 88 36.98 6.87 30.07
C ALA A 88 36.28 7.95 29.24
N GLU A 89 34.93 7.98 29.19
CA GLU A 89 34.14 8.94 28.41
C GLU A 89 34.53 10.41 28.67
N PRO A 90 34.74 10.87 29.91
CA PRO A 90 35.20 12.24 30.16
C PRO A 90 36.55 12.57 29.49
N LEU A 91 37.43 11.57 29.33
CA LEU A 91 38.72 11.75 28.66
C LEU A 91 38.57 11.83 27.14
N PHE A 92 37.53 11.20 26.58
CA PHE A 92 37.18 11.34 25.16
C PHE A 92 36.76 12.77 24.85
N SER A 93 35.80 13.31 25.63
CA SER A 93 35.31 14.68 25.46
C SER A 93 36.38 15.74 25.72
N ALA A 94 37.35 15.44 26.61
CA ALA A 94 38.47 16.34 26.91
C ALA A 94 39.64 16.25 25.92
N GLY A 95 39.60 15.34 24.94
CA GLY A 95 40.71 15.13 23.99
C GLY A 95 41.97 14.54 24.63
N GLN A 96 41.84 13.79 25.72
CA GLN A 96 42.96 13.24 26.51
C GLN A 96 43.13 11.73 26.34
N ALA A 97 42.39 11.12 25.41
CA ALA A 97 42.31 9.68 25.24
C ALA A 97 43.27 9.08 24.20
N ASP A 98 44.10 9.88 23.53
CA ASP A 98 45.01 9.38 22.49
C ASP A 98 45.94 8.26 23.00
N ALA A 99 46.44 8.39 24.23
CA ALA A 99 47.25 7.37 24.90
C ALA A 99 46.50 6.06 25.21
N LEU A 100 45.16 6.05 25.13
CA LEU A 100 44.31 4.89 25.35
C LEU A 100 44.05 4.09 24.07
N GLY A 101 44.32 4.65 22.89
CA GLY A 101 43.93 4.06 21.60
C GLY A 101 44.39 2.61 21.41
N GLN A 102 45.62 2.27 21.83
CA GLN A 102 46.13 0.90 21.77
C GLN A 102 45.39 -0.04 22.72
N ALA A 103 45.19 0.37 23.98
CA ALA A 103 44.53 -0.44 25.01
C ALA A 103 43.05 -0.67 24.68
N LEU A 104 42.34 0.37 24.26
CA LEU A 104 40.96 0.27 23.77
C LEU A 104 40.88 -0.57 22.50
N GLY A 105 41.87 -0.47 21.62
CA GLY A 105 41.97 -1.30 20.42
C GLY A 105 42.16 -2.80 20.71
N GLN A 106 42.78 -3.17 21.82
CA GLN A 106 42.89 -4.57 22.27
C GLN A 106 41.56 -5.11 22.80
N ALA A 107 40.75 -4.26 23.45
CA ALA A 107 39.44 -4.63 24.01
C ALA A 107 38.40 -5.04 22.93
N VAL A 108 38.66 -4.78 21.65
CA VAL A 108 37.87 -5.32 20.53
C VAL A 108 37.80 -6.85 20.57
N SER A 109 38.89 -7.50 21.01
CA SER A 109 38.99 -8.96 21.12
C SER A 109 38.72 -9.46 22.53
N ASP A 110 38.12 -8.64 23.41
CA ASP A 110 37.78 -9.08 24.76
C ASP A 110 36.86 -10.30 24.70
N SER A 111 37.11 -11.29 25.55
CA SER A 111 36.28 -12.50 25.65
C SER A 111 34.81 -12.22 26.03
N ALA A 112 34.53 -11.16 26.79
CA ALA A 112 33.21 -10.86 27.35
C ALA A 112 32.39 -9.93 26.43
N PRO A 113 31.20 -10.36 25.95
CA PRO A 113 30.35 -9.54 25.07
C PRO A 113 30.02 -8.16 25.64
N ARG A 114 29.74 -8.08 26.95
CA ARG A 114 29.43 -6.81 27.62
C ARG A 114 30.56 -5.78 27.55
N VAL A 115 31.82 -6.23 27.55
CA VAL A 115 32.98 -5.34 27.42
C VAL A 115 33.05 -4.79 26.00
N ARG A 116 32.80 -5.62 24.99
CA ARG A 116 32.74 -5.21 23.58
C ARG A 116 31.59 -4.24 23.31
N ALA A 117 30.41 -4.51 23.87
CA ALA A 117 29.25 -3.63 23.74
C ALA A 117 29.49 -2.26 24.41
N GLN A 118 30.01 -2.25 25.64
CA GLN A 118 30.40 -1.00 26.32
C GLN A 118 31.49 -0.25 25.55
N LEU A 119 32.46 -0.96 24.95
CA LEU A 119 33.46 -0.36 24.06
C LEU A 119 32.78 0.39 22.92
N ALA A 120 31.83 -0.25 22.21
CA ALA A 120 31.10 0.38 21.14
C ALA A 120 30.31 1.61 21.59
N TYR A 121 29.62 1.55 22.74
CA TYR A 121 28.89 2.71 23.28
C TYR A 121 29.83 3.89 23.58
N SER A 122 30.91 3.66 24.32
CA SER A 122 31.73 4.75 24.84
C SER A 122 32.66 5.36 23.80
N VAL A 123 33.21 4.59 22.85
CA VAL A 123 34.13 5.17 21.84
C VAL A 123 33.42 6.07 20.84
N GLY A 124 32.08 6.02 20.73
CA GLY A 124 31.30 6.96 19.92
C GLY A 124 31.40 8.42 20.39
N GLU A 125 31.68 8.63 21.68
CA GLU A 125 31.93 9.96 22.24
C GLU A 125 33.33 10.50 21.90
N TRP A 126 34.20 9.66 21.33
CA TRP A 126 35.56 10.03 20.98
C TRP A 126 35.65 10.49 19.54
N ASN A 127 35.65 11.80 19.33
CA ASN A 127 35.85 12.44 18.02
C ASN A 127 37.30 12.25 17.50
N SER A 128 37.63 11.03 17.12
CA SER A 128 38.94 10.61 16.62
C SER A 128 38.78 9.51 15.56
N PRO A 129 39.60 9.51 14.50
CA PRO A 129 39.65 8.40 13.54
C PRO A 129 39.98 7.05 14.20
N VAL A 130 40.62 7.04 15.37
CA VAL A 130 40.91 5.82 16.14
C VAL A 130 39.62 5.15 16.61
N ALA A 131 38.62 5.93 17.04
CA ALA A 131 37.32 5.42 17.47
C ALA A 131 36.59 4.71 16.32
N GLY A 132 36.53 5.36 15.14
CA GLY A 132 35.95 4.76 13.94
C GLY A 132 36.62 3.44 13.54
N LYS A 133 37.95 3.34 13.65
CA LYS A 133 38.68 2.07 13.43
C LYS A 133 38.37 1.00 14.49
N ILE A 134 38.12 1.39 15.74
CA ILE A 134 37.70 0.45 16.80
C ILE A 134 36.30 -0.07 16.49
N LEU A 135 35.35 0.82 16.18
CA LEU A 135 33.98 0.46 15.80
C LEU A 135 33.94 -0.43 14.55
N GLY A 136 34.75 -0.12 13.54
CA GLY A 136 34.90 -0.97 12.35
C GLY A 136 35.41 -2.37 12.65
N ARG A 137 36.42 -2.51 13.52
CA ARG A 137 36.91 -3.83 13.95
C ARG A 137 35.92 -4.59 14.83
N LEU A 138 35.08 -3.90 15.61
CA LEU A 138 33.96 -4.51 16.34
C LEU A 138 32.88 -4.99 15.38
N ALA A 139 32.57 -4.23 14.33
CA ALA A 139 31.58 -4.60 13.32
C ALA A 139 31.96 -5.91 12.59
N LYS A 140 33.25 -6.18 12.36
CA LYS A 140 33.74 -7.47 11.81
C LYS A 140 33.45 -8.68 12.71
N ARG A 141 33.09 -8.46 13.98
CA ARG A 141 32.84 -9.53 14.97
C ARG A 141 31.35 -9.71 15.30
N LEU A 142 30.45 -9.12 14.52
CA LEU A 142 29.03 -9.01 14.85
C LEU A 142 28.27 -10.34 15.00
N SER A 143 28.80 -11.43 14.46
CA SER A 143 28.09 -12.70 14.33
C SER A 143 27.55 -13.21 15.67
N GLY A 144 26.22 -13.18 15.84
CA GLY A 144 25.53 -13.63 17.06
C GLY A 144 25.39 -12.60 18.18
N GLU A 145 25.69 -11.31 17.96
CA GLU A 145 25.67 -10.25 18.99
C GLU A 145 24.76 -9.06 18.63
N PRO A 146 23.43 -9.15 18.84
CA PRO A 146 22.50 -8.06 18.51
C PRO A 146 22.76 -6.78 19.31
N ASP A 147 23.12 -6.90 20.59
CA ASP A 147 23.42 -5.73 21.45
C ASP A 147 24.63 -4.95 20.93
N LEU A 148 25.65 -5.66 20.41
CA LEU A 148 26.82 -5.03 19.80
C LEU A 148 26.44 -4.28 18.52
N GLN A 149 25.53 -4.82 17.71
CA GLN A 149 25.01 -4.13 16.52
C GLN A 149 24.31 -2.82 16.89
N THR A 150 23.46 -2.85 17.92
CA THR A 150 22.79 -1.65 18.41
C THR A 150 23.79 -0.61 18.94
N ALA A 151 24.80 -1.05 19.70
CA ALA A 151 25.83 -0.16 20.22
C ALA A 151 26.67 0.49 19.11
N ILE A 152 27.06 -0.26 18.08
CA ILE A 152 27.77 0.29 16.92
C ILE A 152 26.87 1.28 16.18
N ALA A 153 25.60 0.95 15.96
CA ALA A 153 24.66 1.83 15.25
C ALA A 153 24.41 3.15 16.00
N SER A 154 24.31 3.14 17.33
CA SER A 154 24.16 4.36 18.13
C SER A 154 25.40 5.25 18.11
N SER A 155 26.58 4.65 17.96
CA SER A 155 27.88 5.32 17.98
C SER A 155 28.44 5.62 16.58
N ALA A 156 27.66 5.39 15.52
CA ALA A 156 28.15 5.49 14.15
C ALA A 156 28.25 6.93 13.63
N THR A 157 27.50 7.87 14.21
CA THR A 157 27.50 9.28 13.81
C THR A 157 28.90 9.89 13.97
N GLY A 158 29.39 10.55 12.93
CA GLY A 158 30.76 11.07 12.83
C GLY A 158 31.83 10.00 12.52
N HIS A 159 31.46 8.72 12.48
CA HIS A 159 32.38 7.60 12.29
C HIS A 159 32.00 6.66 11.14
N SER A 160 30.87 6.89 10.46
CA SER A 160 30.31 6.00 9.43
C SER A 160 31.32 5.60 8.36
N VAL A 161 32.05 6.56 7.80
CA VAL A 161 33.08 6.33 6.76
C VAL A 161 34.24 5.49 7.28
N SER A 162 34.69 5.72 8.52
CA SER A 162 35.80 4.96 9.11
C SER A 162 35.39 3.51 9.38
N ILE A 163 34.17 3.29 9.87
CA ILE A 163 33.60 1.95 10.08
C ILE A 163 33.47 1.23 8.73
N LEU A 164 32.92 1.90 7.71
CA LEU A 164 32.75 1.35 6.38
C LEU A 164 34.10 0.94 5.77
N ASN A 165 35.10 1.80 5.81
CA ASN A 165 36.44 1.50 5.26
C ASN A 165 37.04 0.21 5.86
N GLU A 166 36.85 -0.03 7.15
CA GLU A 166 37.28 -1.28 7.79
C GLU A 166 36.54 -2.49 7.20
N LEU A 167 35.22 -2.40 7.01
CA LEU A 167 34.41 -3.49 6.43
C LEU A 167 34.71 -3.73 4.94
N ILE A 168 34.99 -2.66 4.18
CA ILE A 168 35.31 -2.76 2.74
C ILE A 168 36.63 -3.50 2.53
N ASN A 169 37.67 -3.13 3.29
CA ASN A 169 39.03 -3.64 3.08
C ASN A 169 39.15 -5.16 3.26
N ASP A 170 38.34 -5.77 4.14
CA ASP A 170 38.39 -7.21 4.41
C ASP A 170 37.44 -8.03 3.51
N GLY A 171 36.69 -7.37 2.62
CA GLY A 171 35.72 -8.04 1.73
C GLY A 171 34.43 -8.52 2.43
N ASP A 172 34.25 -8.20 3.71
CA ASP A 172 33.17 -8.66 4.59
C ASP A 172 31.89 -7.82 4.49
N ILE A 173 31.84 -6.91 3.51
CA ILE A 173 30.82 -5.87 3.41
C ILE A 173 29.39 -6.42 3.21
N GLY A 174 29.26 -7.63 2.65
CA GLY A 174 27.98 -8.29 2.34
C GLY A 174 27.44 -9.19 3.45
N SER A 175 28.26 -9.63 4.41
CA SER A 175 27.82 -10.48 5.52
C SER A 175 26.96 -9.71 6.54
N HIS A 176 27.01 -8.38 6.50
CA HIS A 176 26.33 -7.47 7.41
C HIS A 176 25.39 -6.48 6.69
N GLY A 177 24.71 -6.92 5.63
CA GLY A 177 23.97 -6.04 4.71
C GLY A 177 23.06 -4.98 5.34
N SER A 178 22.39 -5.26 6.47
CA SER A 178 21.57 -4.26 7.18
C SER A 178 22.40 -3.17 7.89
N LEU A 179 23.46 -3.54 8.61
CA LEU A 179 24.35 -2.58 9.26
C LEU A 179 25.08 -1.74 8.20
N THR A 180 25.64 -2.39 7.18
CA THR A 180 26.30 -1.72 6.06
C THR A 180 25.37 -0.72 5.36
N GLY A 181 24.12 -1.11 5.09
CA GLY A 181 23.13 -0.22 4.49
C GLY A 181 22.85 1.03 5.34
N ASN A 182 22.68 0.86 6.65
CA ASN A 182 22.47 1.97 7.58
C ASN A 182 23.69 2.90 7.66
N LEU A 183 24.90 2.33 7.72
CA LEU A 183 26.15 3.08 7.73
C LEU A 183 26.33 3.89 6.43
N LEU A 184 25.96 3.34 5.27
CA LEU A 184 26.04 4.04 3.98
C LEU A 184 25.01 5.18 3.89
N ALA A 185 23.79 4.96 4.39
CA ALA A 185 22.80 6.03 4.49
C ALA A 185 23.28 7.18 5.40
N LEU A 186 23.87 6.83 6.56
CA LEU A 186 24.45 7.80 7.49
C LEU A 186 25.64 8.55 6.88
N ALA A 187 26.54 7.84 6.19
CA ALA A 187 27.65 8.44 5.46
C ALA A 187 27.16 9.44 4.41
N GLY A 188 26.07 9.15 3.69
CA GLY A 188 25.45 10.13 2.78
C GLY A 188 25.01 11.41 3.49
N ALA A 189 24.54 11.31 4.73
CA ALA A 189 24.07 12.44 5.53
C ALA A 189 25.19 13.28 6.18
N GLU A 190 26.38 12.71 6.46
CA GLU A 190 27.44 13.40 7.22
C GLU A 190 28.80 13.53 6.51
N ALA A 191 29.16 12.60 5.62
CA ALA A 191 30.52 12.51 5.06
C ALA A 191 30.83 13.65 4.08
N SER A 192 32.11 13.92 3.84
CA SER A 192 32.53 14.85 2.79
C SER A 192 32.32 14.26 1.38
N ALA A 193 32.24 15.12 0.35
CA ALA A 193 32.11 14.66 -1.04
C ALA A 193 33.27 13.74 -1.47
N ALA A 194 34.50 14.04 -1.03
CA ALA A 194 35.68 13.22 -1.30
C ALA A 194 35.59 11.82 -0.66
N GLU A 195 35.04 11.71 0.56
CA GLU A 195 34.82 10.42 1.22
C GLU A 195 33.72 9.62 0.53
N ILE A 196 32.61 10.27 0.15
CA ILE A 196 31.53 9.62 -0.60
C ILE A 196 32.05 9.10 -1.94
N LYS A 197 32.82 9.91 -2.68
CA LYS A 197 33.45 9.48 -3.94
C LYS A 197 34.32 8.24 -3.74
N LYS A 198 35.13 8.20 -2.69
CA LYS A 198 35.98 7.04 -2.39
C LYS A 198 35.14 5.80 -2.05
N LEU A 199 34.06 5.95 -1.27
CA LEU A 199 33.14 4.86 -0.97
C LEU A 199 32.46 4.33 -2.23
N LEU A 200 31.99 5.21 -3.11
CA LEU A 200 31.37 4.85 -4.38
C LEU A 200 32.34 4.04 -5.26
N LEU A 201 33.55 4.55 -5.48
CA LEU A 201 34.58 3.85 -6.28
C LEU A 201 34.89 2.44 -5.76
N ASN A 202 34.96 2.28 -4.43
CA ASN A 202 35.20 0.97 -3.83
C ASN A 202 33.99 0.02 -3.97
N LEU A 203 32.77 0.55 -3.84
CA LEU A 203 31.55 -0.23 -3.95
C LEU A 203 31.25 -0.63 -5.40
N THR A 204 31.72 0.13 -6.39
CA THR A 204 31.50 -0.11 -7.82
C THR A 204 32.65 -0.82 -8.52
N ALA A 205 33.79 -1.08 -7.85
CA ALA A 205 35.00 -1.70 -8.43
C ALA A 205 34.81 -3.09 -9.09
N LYS A 206 33.64 -3.74 -8.94
CA LYS A 206 33.24 -4.98 -9.63
C LYS A 206 31.79 -4.87 -10.10
N ILE A 207 31.55 -3.95 -11.02
CA ILE A 207 30.21 -3.55 -11.45
C ILE A 207 29.39 -4.72 -12.04
N ASP A 208 30.05 -5.66 -12.70
CA ASP A 208 29.47 -6.87 -13.31
C ASP A 208 28.92 -7.88 -12.29
N LYS A 209 29.23 -7.71 -10.99
CA LYS A 209 28.83 -8.60 -9.90
C LYS A 209 28.19 -7.83 -8.73
N LEU A 210 27.42 -6.79 -9.03
CA LEU A 210 26.70 -6.04 -7.99
C LEU A 210 25.51 -6.84 -7.47
N GLU A 211 25.64 -7.32 -6.23
CA GLU A 211 24.55 -7.95 -5.48
C GLU A 211 23.44 -6.93 -5.15
N THR A 212 22.19 -7.37 -5.03
CA THR A 212 21.01 -6.51 -4.77
C THR A 212 21.21 -5.55 -3.60
N TRP A 213 21.84 -6.01 -2.52
CA TRP A 213 22.06 -5.19 -1.33
C TRP A 213 23.04 -4.05 -1.63
N ARG A 214 24.06 -4.25 -2.49
CA ARG A 214 25.01 -3.20 -2.90
C ARG A 214 24.31 -2.10 -3.67
N LEU A 215 23.46 -2.46 -4.63
CA LEU A 215 22.69 -1.49 -5.41
C LEU A 215 21.74 -0.67 -4.53
N THR A 216 21.11 -1.33 -3.55
CA THR A 216 20.22 -0.68 -2.58
C THR A 216 21.00 0.28 -1.68
N ALA A 217 22.16 -0.15 -1.19
CA ALA A 217 23.00 0.67 -0.32
C ALA A 217 23.62 1.87 -1.06
N LEU A 218 24.04 1.67 -2.31
CA LEU A 218 24.47 2.74 -3.23
C LEU A 218 23.36 3.77 -3.46
N SER A 219 22.13 3.31 -3.71
CA SER A 219 20.96 4.20 -3.85
C SER A 219 20.77 5.06 -2.61
N ALA A 220 20.82 4.47 -1.40
CA ALA A 220 20.66 5.20 -0.16
C ALA A 220 21.80 6.21 0.11
N LEU A 221 23.04 5.84 -0.19
CA LEU A 221 24.21 6.73 -0.07
C LEU A 221 24.04 7.97 -0.95
N VAL A 222 23.73 7.76 -2.23
CA VAL A 222 23.53 8.83 -3.21
C VAL A 222 22.33 9.70 -2.84
N GLU A 223 21.18 9.11 -2.52
CA GLU A 223 19.96 9.86 -2.19
C GLU A 223 20.19 10.81 -1.00
N ASN A 224 20.90 10.36 0.04
CA ASN A 224 21.19 11.22 1.19
C ASN A 224 22.28 12.26 0.90
N ALA A 225 23.28 11.95 0.07
CA ALA A 225 24.26 12.92 -0.41
C ALA A 225 23.60 14.04 -1.25
N GLN A 226 22.66 13.67 -2.13
CA GLN A 226 21.92 14.63 -2.97
C GLN A 226 21.00 15.54 -2.15
N LYS A 227 20.41 15.07 -1.04
CA LYS A 227 19.65 15.94 -0.12
C LYS A 227 20.50 17.07 0.49
N ARG A 228 21.83 16.95 0.47
CA ARG A 228 22.78 17.98 0.91
C ARG A 228 23.25 18.88 -0.24
N ASN A 229 22.67 18.75 -1.43
CA ASN A 229 23.05 19.45 -2.65
C ASN A 229 24.51 19.22 -3.08
N LEU A 230 25.09 18.05 -2.75
CA LEU A 230 26.42 17.69 -3.25
C LEU A 230 26.36 17.42 -4.76
N PRO A 231 27.16 18.11 -5.58
CA PRO A 231 27.09 17.97 -7.03
C PRO A 231 27.60 16.60 -7.48
N ARG A 232 26.94 16.03 -8.48
CA ARG A 232 27.26 14.69 -9.02
C ARG A 232 28.72 14.55 -9.45
N SER A 233 29.28 15.59 -10.07
CA SER A 233 30.66 15.64 -10.53
C SER A 233 31.68 15.41 -9.39
N GLU A 234 31.35 15.82 -8.17
CA GLU A 234 32.19 15.60 -7.00
C GLU A 234 32.07 14.18 -6.43
N LEU A 235 30.97 13.47 -6.71
CA LEU A 235 30.72 12.11 -6.24
C LEU A 235 31.43 11.05 -7.11
N GLY A 236 32.02 11.43 -8.26
CA GLY A 236 32.71 10.50 -9.16
C GLY A 236 31.78 9.49 -9.84
N LEU A 237 30.52 9.85 -10.04
CA LEU A 237 29.53 9.05 -10.76
C LEU A 237 29.69 9.27 -12.27
N ASP A 238 30.49 8.43 -12.93
CA ASP A 238 30.79 8.50 -14.35
C ASP A 238 29.71 7.85 -15.25
N ASP A 239 29.90 7.96 -16.57
CA ASP A 239 29.02 7.37 -17.57
C ASP A 239 29.16 5.84 -17.64
N GLU A 240 30.32 5.29 -17.25
CA GLU A 240 30.55 3.83 -17.22
C GLU A 240 29.64 3.14 -16.19
N LEU A 241 29.45 3.76 -15.02
CA LEU A 241 28.48 3.30 -14.03
C LEU A 241 27.04 3.35 -14.56
N LEU A 242 26.66 4.43 -15.25
CA LEU A 242 25.33 4.56 -15.85
C LEU A 242 25.06 3.47 -16.89
N ASP A 243 26.03 3.24 -17.78
CA ASP A 243 25.92 2.23 -18.83
C ASP A 243 25.79 0.83 -18.24
N SER A 244 26.57 0.52 -17.21
CA SER A 244 26.50 -0.76 -16.50
C SER A 244 25.16 -0.97 -15.79
N LEU A 245 24.63 0.07 -15.13
CA LEU A 245 23.30 0.01 -14.51
C LEU A 245 22.21 -0.20 -15.57
N ASN A 246 22.32 0.47 -16.72
CA ASN A 246 21.39 0.29 -17.82
C ASN A 246 21.46 -1.15 -18.37
N VAL A 247 22.65 -1.75 -18.49
CA VAL A 247 22.81 -3.17 -18.86
C VAL A 247 22.08 -4.08 -17.87
N ILE A 248 22.19 -3.83 -16.56
CA ILE A 248 21.47 -4.61 -15.54
C ILE A 248 19.95 -4.45 -15.69
N VAL A 249 19.45 -3.22 -15.85
CA VAL A 249 18.01 -2.94 -16.00
C VAL A 249 17.40 -3.67 -17.20
N GLU A 250 18.13 -3.69 -18.32
CA GLU A 250 17.69 -4.25 -19.61
C GLU A 250 17.88 -5.77 -19.72
N ASN A 251 18.62 -6.39 -18.80
CA ASN A 251 18.85 -7.83 -18.82
C ASN A 251 17.63 -8.60 -18.29
N ASP A 252 16.90 -9.25 -19.20
CA ASP A 252 15.71 -10.05 -18.85
C ASP A 252 16.02 -11.35 -18.06
N GLU A 253 17.28 -11.80 -18.07
CA GLU A 253 17.75 -12.94 -17.28
C GLU A 253 18.18 -12.53 -15.86
N ALA A 254 18.41 -11.24 -15.61
CA ALA A 254 18.77 -10.75 -14.29
C ALA A 254 17.59 -10.87 -13.31
N ARG A 255 17.89 -11.08 -12.02
CA ARG A 255 16.85 -11.14 -10.98
C ARG A 255 16.09 -9.83 -10.92
N THR A 256 14.77 -9.89 -10.79
CA THR A 256 13.90 -8.71 -10.71
C THR A 256 14.38 -7.68 -9.67
N GLY A 257 14.84 -8.15 -8.50
CA GLY A 257 15.36 -7.27 -7.45
C GLY A 257 16.59 -6.46 -7.88
N ASP A 258 17.51 -7.08 -8.62
CA ASP A 258 18.72 -6.41 -9.14
C ASP A 258 18.34 -5.34 -10.17
N ARG A 259 17.43 -5.66 -11.09
CA ARG A 259 16.90 -4.72 -12.09
C ARG A 259 16.23 -3.51 -11.45
N VAL A 260 15.40 -3.74 -10.43
CA VAL A 260 14.70 -2.67 -9.69
C VAL A 260 15.69 -1.77 -8.96
N ALA A 261 16.67 -2.35 -8.27
CA ALA A 261 17.67 -1.59 -7.54
C ALA A 261 18.57 -0.78 -8.50
N ALA A 262 18.95 -1.36 -9.64
CA ALA A 262 19.70 -0.66 -10.68
C ALA A 262 18.89 0.49 -11.30
N LEU A 263 17.60 0.28 -11.61
CA LEU A 263 16.74 1.34 -12.17
C LEU A 263 16.58 2.51 -11.19
N ARG A 264 16.41 2.21 -9.89
CA ARG A 264 16.30 3.25 -8.85
C ARG A 264 17.58 4.07 -8.77
N LEU A 265 18.74 3.40 -8.70
CA LEU A 265 20.02 4.09 -8.67
C LEU A 265 20.19 4.96 -9.92
N LEU A 266 19.98 4.38 -11.12
CA LEU A 266 20.09 5.08 -12.40
C LEU A 266 19.20 6.32 -12.45
N ALA A 267 17.92 6.20 -12.07
CA ALA A 267 16.98 7.32 -12.07
C ALA A 267 17.36 8.45 -11.10
N ASN A 268 18.12 8.14 -10.05
CA ASN A 268 18.63 9.12 -9.08
C ASN A 268 19.94 9.75 -9.52
N ILE A 269 20.87 9.01 -10.14
CA ILE A 269 22.19 9.53 -10.49
C ILE A 269 22.25 10.21 -11.84
N ALA A 270 21.42 9.83 -12.81
CA ALA A 270 21.53 10.30 -14.18
C ALA A 270 21.12 11.77 -14.38
N ASP A 271 21.97 12.57 -15.02
CA ASP A 271 21.75 14.00 -15.29
C ASP A 271 20.95 14.22 -16.59
N ASP A 272 21.13 13.35 -17.60
CA ASP A 272 20.37 13.44 -18.84
C ASP A 272 18.93 12.96 -18.62
N ALA A 273 18.06 13.90 -18.28
CA ALA A 273 16.64 13.67 -18.09
C ALA A 273 15.98 13.00 -19.32
N LYS A 274 16.48 13.21 -20.54
CA LYS A 274 15.95 12.58 -21.76
C LYS A 274 16.35 11.10 -21.83
N GLN A 275 17.60 10.77 -21.52
CA GLN A 275 18.06 9.38 -21.43
C GLN A 275 17.30 8.61 -20.35
N VAL A 276 17.16 9.19 -19.16
CA VAL A 276 16.40 8.59 -18.05
C VAL A 276 14.96 8.32 -18.45
N ARG A 277 14.27 9.31 -19.04
CA ARG A 277 12.89 9.12 -19.53
C ARG A 277 12.82 7.99 -20.55
N LYS A 278 13.77 7.89 -21.47
CA LYS A 278 13.81 6.80 -22.47
C LYS A 278 13.92 5.42 -21.82
N ILE A 279 14.76 5.27 -20.79
CA ILE A 279 14.93 4.02 -20.04
C ILE A 279 13.64 3.68 -19.29
N LEU A 280 13.12 4.63 -18.50
CA LEU A 280 11.87 4.44 -17.76
C LEU A 280 10.70 4.07 -18.69
N HIS A 281 10.61 4.69 -19.86
CA HIS A 281 9.58 4.38 -20.85
C HIS A 281 9.61 2.94 -21.30
N ARG A 282 10.80 2.39 -21.56
CA ARG A 282 10.95 1.00 -21.98
C ARG A 282 10.45 0.03 -20.89
N GLN A 283 10.62 0.41 -19.63
CA GLN A 283 10.15 -0.37 -18.49
C GLN A 283 8.63 -0.32 -18.30
N LEU A 284 7.90 0.56 -19.00
CA LEU A 284 6.43 0.54 -19.02
C LEU A 284 5.86 -0.57 -19.93
N GLY A 285 6.66 -1.38 -20.63
CA GLY A 285 6.14 -2.44 -21.51
C GLY A 285 5.48 -3.63 -20.78
N ALA A 286 4.62 -4.38 -21.48
CA ALA A 286 3.94 -5.57 -20.94
C ALA A 286 4.86 -6.67 -20.37
N LEU A 287 6.10 -6.72 -20.85
CA LEU A 287 7.08 -7.74 -20.50
C LEU A 287 7.80 -7.45 -19.18
N SER A 288 7.91 -6.18 -18.79
CA SER A 288 8.59 -5.78 -17.56
C SER A 288 7.97 -6.49 -16.36
N PRO A 289 8.75 -6.94 -15.36
CA PRO A 289 8.20 -7.34 -14.07
C PRO A 289 7.36 -6.23 -13.43
N THR A 290 6.33 -6.60 -12.66
CA THR A 290 5.43 -5.64 -12.01
C THR A 290 6.18 -4.62 -11.12
N PRO A 291 7.15 -5.02 -10.26
CA PRO A 291 7.92 -4.06 -9.46
C PRO A 291 8.74 -3.06 -10.30
N LEU A 292 9.21 -3.49 -11.48
CA LEU A 292 9.99 -2.64 -12.38
C LEU A 292 9.08 -1.64 -13.12
N PHE A 293 7.91 -2.10 -13.55
CA PHE A 293 6.85 -1.26 -14.12
C PHE A 293 6.40 -0.19 -13.13
N ASP A 294 6.11 -0.57 -11.88
CA ASP A 294 5.65 0.36 -10.85
C ASP A 294 6.70 1.42 -10.53
N LEU A 295 7.97 1.03 -10.35
CA LEU A 295 9.05 1.99 -10.14
C LEU A 295 9.19 2.94 -11.34
N ALA A 296 9.14 2.42 -12.56
CA ALA A 296 9.27 3.24 -13.76
C ALA A 296 8.11 4.25 -13.90
N LEU A 297 6.89 3.83 -13.61
CA LEU A 297 5.70 4.67 -13.61
C LEU A 297 5.81 5.79 -12.56
N ASP A 298 6.17 5.44 -11.34
CA ASP A 298 6.31 6.40 -10.24
C ASP A 298 7.41 7.45 -10.55
N GLU A 299 8.56 7.02 -11.09
CA GLU A 299 9.68 7.92 -11.43
C GLU A 299 9.40 8.79 -12.67
N LEU A 300 8.67 8.27 -13.67
CA LEU A 300 8.20 9.06 -14.82
C LEU A 300 7.21 10.13 -14.38
N ASN A 301 6.24 9.77 -13.53
CA ASN A 301 5.21 10.71 -13.08
C ASN A 301 5.81 11.92 -12.34
N LYS A 302 6.96 11.75 -11.66
CA LYS A 302 7.72 12.84 -11.02
C LYS A 302 8.46 13.74 -12.01
N ARG A 303 8.87 13.21 -13.16
CA ARG A 303 9.79 13.88 -14.11
C ARG A 303 9.12 14.42 -15.36
N ASP A 304 8.00 13.84 -15.76
CA ASP A 304 7.30 14.18 -16.99
C ASP A 304 5.86 14.60 -16.70
N PRO A 305 5.50 15.87 -16.96
CA PRO A 305 4.12 16.32 -16.83
C PRO A 305 3.21 15.80 -17.95
N ALA A 306 3.76 15.25 -19.04
CA ALA A 306 2.97 14.84 -20.20
C ALA A 306 2.29 13.47 -20.02
N THR A 307 1.07 13.36 -20.52
CA THR A 307 0.27 12.12 -20.45
C THR A 307 0.65 11.08 -21.50
N ALA A 308 1.00 11.53 -22.72
CA ALA A 308 1.30 10.66 -23.85
C ALA A 308 2.37 9.57 -23.53
N PRO A 309 3.52 9.94 -22.92
CA PRO A 309 4.44 9.04 -22.22
C PRO A 309 3.80 7.81 -21.55
N LEU A 310 2.78 8.02 -20.70
CA LEU A 310 2.13 7.00 -19.89
C LEU A 310 1.19 6.10 -20.70
N LEU A 311 0.67 6.61 -21.82
CA LEU A 311 -0.30 5.93 -22.69
C LEU A 311 0.35 5.19 -23.88
N THR A 312 1.66 5.38 -24.12
CA THR A 312 2.40 4.78 -25.25
C THR A 312 2.16 3.28 -25.41
N HIS A 313 2.11 2.55 -24.30
CA HIS A 313 1.96 1.09 -24.28
C HIS A 313 0.56 0.64 -23.84
N TRP A 314 -0.44 1.54 -23.89
CA TRP A 314 -1.79 1.35 -23.34
C TRP A 314 -2.45 0.03 -23.75
N LYS A 315 -2.38 -0.32 -25.04
CA LYS A 315 -2.95 -1.57 -25.57
C LYS A 315 -2.31 -2.82 -24.96
N SER A 316 -1.06 -2.74 -24.53
CA SER A 316 -0.34 -3.86 -23.93
C SER A 316 -0.52 -3.96 -22.40
N TYR A 317 -1.11 -2.94 -21.77
CA TYR A 317 -1.34 -2.95 -20.34
C TYR A 317 -2.43 -3.94 -19.96
N SER A 318 -2.10 -4.81 -19.01
CA SER A 318 -3.05 -5.61 -18.26
C SER A 318 -3.98 -4.73 -17.41
N PRO A 319 -5.10 -5.27 -16.90
CA PRO A 319 -6.06 -4.51 -16.11
C PRO A 319 -5.44 -3.76 -14.93
N ASN A 320 -4.58 -4.41 -14.12
CA ASN A 320 -3.96 -3.75 -12.97
C ASN A 320 -3.02 -2.61 -13.39
N ARG A 321 -2.33 -2.77 -14.53
CA ARG A 321 -1.45 -1.71 -15.06
C ARG A 321 -2.23 -0.52 -15.59
N LYS A 322 -3.33 -0.76 -16.33
CA LYS A 322 -4.24 0.32 -16.74
C LYS A 322 -4.73 1.09 -15.52
N ASN A 323 -5.14 0.39 -14.47
CA ASN A 323 -5.61 1.00 -13.22
C ASN A 323 -4.51 1.81 -12.51
N ARG A 324 -3.29 1.29 -12.41
CA ARG A 324 -2.13 2.01 -11.85
C ARG A 324 -1.80 3.28 -12.65
N VAL A 325 -1.82 3.20 -13.98
CA VAL A 325 -1.60 4.37 -14.85
C VAL A 325 -2.71 5.40 -14.70
N LEU A 326 -3.98 4.97 -14.69
CA LEU A 326 -5.13 5.84 -14.50
C LEU A 326 -5.10 6.53 -13.13
N GLN A 327 -4.70 5.84 -12.05
CA GLN A 327 -4.52 6.47 -10.73
C GLN A 327 -3.52 7.63 -10.77
N HIS A 328 -2.39 7.49 -11.46
CA HIS A 328 -1.42 8.58 -11.62
C HIS A 328 -1.96 9.73 -12.46
N ILE A 329 -2.66 9.41 -13.55
CA ILE A 329 -3.26 10.40 -14.44
C ILE A 329 -4.35 11.21 -13.73
N LEU A 330 -5.26 10.57 -13.00
CA LEU A 330 -6.39 11.22 -12.35
C LEU A 330 -6.00 12.07 -11.14
N ASN A 331 -4.80 11.87 -10.59
CA ASN A 331 -4.26 12.70 -9.51
C ASN A 331 -3.68 14.04 -10.01
N ASP A 332 -3.69 14.28 -11.32
CA ASP A 332 -3.13 15.47 -11.98
C ASP A 332 -4.11 15.98 -13.05
N GLU A 333 -4.65 17.19 -12.88
CA GLU A 333 -5.66 17.72 -13.80
C GLU A 333 -5.15 17.87 -15.24
N LYS A 334 -3.87 18.25 -15.42
CA LYS A 334 -3.28 18.38 -16.76
C LYS A 334 -3.19 17.01 -17.42
N LYS A 335 -2.79 16.00 -16.65
CA LYS A 335 -2.72 14.64 -17.18
C LYS A 335 -4.10 14.08 -17.51
N THR A 336 -5.09 14.38 -16.67
CA THR A 336 -6.49 13.98 -16.86
C THR A 336 -7.08 14.56 -18.14
N LEU A 337 -6.85 15.84 -18.42
CA LEU A 337 -7.21 16.44 -19.70
C LEU A 337 -6.48 15.80 -20.88
N GLY A 338 -5.20 15.44 -20.70
CA GLY A 338 -4.45 14.68 -21.71
C GLY A 338 -5.01 13.28 -21.99
N LEU A 339 -5.60 12.61 -20.99
CA LEU A 339 -6.30 11.33 -21.19
C LEU A 339 -7.59 11.53 -21.99
N LEU A 340 -8.39 12.55 -21.67
CA LEU A 340 -9.61 12.87 -22.40
C LEU A 340 -9.29 13.24 -23.86
N PHE A 341 -8.23 14.01 -24.09
CA PHE A 341 -7.70 14.26 -25.42
C PHE A 341 -7.27 12.97 -26.14
N ALA A 342 -6.63 12.02 -25.44
CA ALA A 342 -6.28 10.72 -26.04
C ALA A 342 -7.52 9.90 -26.41
N ILE A 343 -8.62 10.06 -25.67
CA ILE A 343 -9.92 9.47 -25.99
C ILE A 343 -10.55 10.11 -27.22
N ASP A 344 -10.58 11.45 -27.31
CA ASP A 344 -11.04 12.20 -28.48
C ASP A 344 -10.35 11.73 -29.77
N ASN A 345 -9.04 11.49 -29.67
CA ASN A 345 -8.19 11.07 -30.79
C ASN A 345 -8.15 9.54 -31.00
N LYS A 346 -9.01 8.78 -30.31
CA LYS A 346 -9.13 7.31 -30.43
C LYS A 346 -7.83 6.54 -30.14
N LEU A 347 -6.91 7.14 -29.38
CA LEU A 347 -5.71 6.48 -28.87
C LEU A 347 -6.04 5.56 -27.71
N VAL A 348 -7.03 5.96 -26.91
CA VAL A 348 -7.64 5.18 -25.83
C VAL A 348 -9.12 5.04 -26.12
N LEU A 349 -9.65 3.82 -26.11
CA LEU A 349 -11.08 3.64 -26.31
C LEU A 349 -11.82 3.88 -24.98
N PRO A 350 -12.96 4.59 -25.00
CA PRO A 350 -13.77 4.80 -23.79
C PRO A 350 -14.17 3.51 -23.05
N GLY A 351 -14.38 2.41 -23.78
CA GLY A 351 -14.68 1.10 -23.22
C GLY A 351 -13.53 0.47 -22.45
N GLU A 352 -12.30 0.94 -22.66
CA GLU A 352 -11.09 0.48 -21.95
C GLU A 352 -10.87 1.21 -20.61
N ILE A 353 -11.72 2.19 -20.29
CA ILE A 353 -11.70 2.88 -19.00
C ILE A 353 -12.70 2.21 -18.08
N GLY A 354 -12.21 1.61 -16.98
CA GLY A 354 -13.04 0.94 -16.00
C GLY A 354 -14.15 1.83 -15.42
N ALA A 355 -15.27 1.21 -15.04
CA ALA A 355 -16.48 1.92 -14.60
C ALA A 355 -16.23 2.88 -13.42
N ALA A 356 -15.38 2.49 -12.47
CA ALA A 356 -15.00 3.34 -11.34
C ALA A 356 -14.29 4.62 -11.79
N PHE A 357 -13.31 4.52 -12.69
CA PHE A 357 -12.59 5.68 -13.23
C PHE A 357 -13.50 6.58 -14.07
N ARG A 358 -14.41 6.00 -14.89
CA ARG A 358 -15.44 6.78 -15.60
C ARG A 358 -16.31 7.58 -14.65
N GLN A 359 -16.69 6.98 -13.51
CA GLN A 359 -17.51 7.68 -12.51
C GLN A 359 -16.73 8.82 -11.86
N LEU A 360 -15.47 8.59 -11.49
CA LEU A 360 -14.58 9.63 -10.95
C LEU A 360 -14.42 10.80 -11.93
N LEU A 361 -14.24 10.53 -13.23
CA LEU A 361 -14.12 11.56 -14.26
C LEU A 361 -15.42 12.37 -14.41
N LYS A 362 -16.59 11.73 -14.41
CA LYS A 362 -17.90 12.42 -14.46
C LYS A 362 -18.19 13.25 -13.22
N GLN A 363 -17.64 12.87 -12.06
CA GLN A 363 -17.81 13.55 -10.78
C GLN A 363 -16.64 14.46 -10.40
N HIS A 364 -15.69 14.65 -11.30
CA HIS A 364 -14.46 15.41 -11.05
C HIS A 364 -14.74 16.85 -10.59
N SER A 365 -13.91 17.46 -9.75
CA SER A 365 -14.11 18.83 -9.25
C SER A 365 -14.02 19.90 -10.36
N ASN A 366 -13.10 19.70 -11.33
CA ASN A 366 -12.95 20.52 -12.52
C ASN A 366 -14.12 20.34 -13.50
N LYS A 367 -14.78 21.46 -13.87
CA LYS A 367 -15.96 21.49 -14.76
C LYS A 367 -15.67 20.94 -16.16
N THR A 368 -14.55 21.32 -16.76
CA THR A 368 -14.18 20.90 -18.13
C THR A 368 -14.00 19.39 -18.20
N ILE A 369 -13.33 18.79 -17.20
CA ILE A 369 -13.16 17.34 -17.11
C ILE A 369 -14.52 16.64 -17.00
N ARG A 370 -15.44 17.13 -16.16
CA ARG A 370 -16.78 16.54 -16.04
C ARG A 370 -17.56 16.58 -17.35
N GLU A 371 -17.54 17.72 -18.05
CA GLU A 371 -18.29 17.91 -19.28
C GLU A 371 -17.76 17.02 -20.41
N GLN A 372 -16.44 16.96 -20.59
CA GLN A 372 -15.80 16.04 -21.55
C GLN A 372 -16.06 14.58 -21.18
N ALA A 373 -15.91 14.22 -19.90
CA ALA A 373 -16.21 12.87 -19.43
C ALA A 373 -17.69 12.48 -19.65
N ALA A 374 -18.63 13.41 -19.44
CA ALA A 374 -20.04 13.18 -19.71
C ALA A 374 -20.31 12.98 -21.22
N ALA A 375 -19.62 13.72 -22.09
CA ALA A 375 -19.71 13.52 -23.53
C ALA A 375 -19.18 12.14 -23.96
N HIS A 376 -18.03 11.73 -23.41
CA HIS A 376 -17.44 10.43 -23.73
C HIS A 376 -18.20 9.26 -23.15
N PHE A 377 -18.61 9.32 -21.88
CA PHE A 377 -19.15 8.17 -21.16
C PHE A 377 -20.68 8.20 -21.01
N GLY A 378 -21.36 9.21 -21.55
CA GLY A 378 -22.78 9.48 -21.31
C GLY A 378 -23.77 8.69 -22.16
N ARG A 379 -23.45 8.33 -23.41
CA ARG A 379 -24.27 7.50 -24.32
C ARG A 379 -23.40 6.92 -25.43
N GLN A 380 -22.84 5.73 -25.22
CA GLN A 380 -21.75 5.23 -26.05
C GLN A 380 -22.15 4.34 -27.23
N ASN A 381 -23.42 3.98 -27.37
CA ASN A 381 -23.87 3.36 -28.61
C ASN A 381 -25.37 3.62 -28.79
N THR A 382 -25.72 4.77 -29.37
CA THR A 382 -27.12 5.19 -29.57
C THR A 382 -27.95 4.11 -30.29
N GLN A 383 -27.35 3.35 -31.21
CA GLN A 383 -28.03 2.26 -31.91
C GLN A 383 -28.30 1.05 -31.00
N ARG A 384 -27.33 0.61 -30.20
CA ARG A 384 -27.52 -0.50 -29.24
C ARG A 384 -28.41 -0.11 -28.06
N ASP A 385 -28.30 1.13 -27.59
CA ASP A 385 -29.16 1.66 -26.53
C ASP A 385 -30.62 1.80 -27.01
N GLN A 386 -30.81 2.18 -28.28
CA GLN A 386 -32.11 2.16 -28.93
C GLN A 386 -32.63 0.73 -29.08
N LEU A 387 -31.80 -0.21 -29.55
CA LEU A 387 -32.16 -1.63 -29.63
C LEU A 387 -32.62 -2.18 -28.26
N VAL A 388 -31.88 -1.91 -27.18
CA VAL A 388 -32.27 -2.31 -25.83
C VAL A 388 -33.64 -1.71 -25.46
N THR A 389 -33.86 -0.43 -25.77
CA THR A 389 -35.11 0.25 -25.47
C THR A 389 -36.29 -0.34 -26.26
N ASP A 390 -36.10 -0.62 -27.54
CA ASP A 390 -37.11 -1.20 -28.43
C ASP A 390 -37.46 -2.64 -28.02
N ARG A 391 -36.44 -3.47 -27.75
CA ARG A 391 -36.63 -4.86 -27.30
C ARG A 391 -37.26 -4.90 -25.92
N LEU A 392 -36.88 -3.99 -25.00
CA LEU A 392 -37.49 -3.90 -23.68
C LEU A 392 -38.99 -3.60 -23.77
N ALA A 393 -39.41 -2.66 -24.62
CA ALA A 393 -40.82 -2.31 -24.81
C ALA A 393 -41.66 -3.50 -25.31
N LYS A 394 -41.10 -4.32 -26.21
CA LYS A 394 -41.76 -5.53 -26.74
C LYS A 394 -41.75 -6.71 -25.75
N MET A 395 -40.69 -6.84 -24.96
CA MET A 395 -40.51 -7.92 -24.00
C MET A 395 -41.28 -7.71 -22.69
N SER A 396 -41.36 -6.46 -22.19
CA SER A 396 -42.00 -6.14 -20.90
C SER A 396 -43.44 -6.63 -20.72
N PRO A 397 -44.32 -6.63 -21.75
CA PRO A 397 -45.67 -7.18 -21.60
C PRO A 397 -45.74 -8.72 -21.63
N LEU A 398 -44.65 -9.41 -22.00
CA LEU A 398 -44.61 -10.86 -22.13
C LEU A 398 -44.39 -11.53 -20.77
N LYS A 399 -45.12 -12.64 -20.53
CA LYS A 399 -44.90 -13.47 -19.35
C LYS A 399 -43.74 -14.43 -19.62
N GLY A 400 -42.66 -14.32 -18.85
CA GLY A 400 -41.51 -15.21 -18.97
C GLY A 400 -41.78 -16.61 -18.39
N ASP A 401 -41.37 -17.64 -19.13
CA ASP A 401 -41.35 -19.03 -18.71
C ASP A 401 -39.95 -19.41 -18.18
N ARG A 402 -39.89 -19.80 -16.90
CA ARG A 402 -38.66 -20.17 -16.19
C ARG A 402 -38.00 -21.43 -16.76
N ALA A 403 -38.78 -22.44 -17.14
CA ALA A 403 -38.24 -23.72 -17.62
C ALA A 403 -37.65 -23.54 -19.03
N ALA A 404 -38.34 -22.80 -19.89
CA ALA A 404 -37.80 -22.42 -21.19
C ALA A 404 -36.55 -21.52 -21.04
N GLY A 405 -36.56 -20.60 -20.08
CA GLY A 405 -35.42 -19.74 -19.76
C GLY A 405 -34.19 -20.50 -19.26
N GLU A 406 -34.40 -21.56 -18.48
CA GLU A 406 -33.34 -22.45 -17.98
C GLU A 406 -32.60 -23.13 -19.14
N LEU A 407 -33.34 -23.62 -20.15
CA LEU A 407 -32.74 -24.24 -21.33
C LEU A 407 -31.93 -23.24 -22.16
N LEU A 408 -32.43 -22.00 -22.33
CA LEU A 408 -31.71 -20.94 -23.00
C LEU A 408 -30.42 -20.57 -22.24
N PHE A 409 -30.49 -20.48 -20.91
CA PHE A 409 -29.33 -20.25 -20.06
C PHE A 409 -28.29 -21.36 -20.22
N ALA A 410 -28.70 -22.62 -20.10
CA ALA A 410 -27.82 -23.78 -20.26
C ALA A 410 -27.13 -23.81 -21.63
N THR A 411 -27.83 -23.38 -22.69
CA THR A 411 -27.31 -23.42 -24.06
C THR A 411 -26.36 -22.26 -24.37
N HIS A 412 -26.68 -21.03 -23.93
CA HIS A 412 -26.02 -19.82 -24.41
C HIS A 412 -25.22 -19.07 -23.35
N CYS A 413 -25.51 -19.27 -22.06
CA CYS A 413 -24.93 -18.49 -20.98
C CYS A 413 -24.04 -19.34 -20.06
N ALA A 414 -24.36 -20.63 -19.87
CA ALA A 414 -23.67 -21.52 -18.94
C ALA A 414 -22.20 -21.78 -19.27
N ALA A 415 -21.79 -21.60 -20.53
CA ALA A 415 -20.39 -21.68 -20.94
C ALA A 415 -19.51 -20.70 -20.16
N CYS A 416 -20.05 -19.52 -19.82
CA CYS A 416 -19.31 -18.48 -19.12
C CYS A 416 -19.86 -18.19 -17.71
N HIS A 417 -21.18 -18.24 -17.52
CA HIS A 417 -21.82 -17.79 -16.29
C HIS A 417 -22.32 -18.94 -15.44
N LYS A 418 -22.26 -18.76 -14.12
CA LYS A 418 -22.85 -19.67 -13.14
C LYS A 418 -24.21 -19.15 -12.70
N LEU A 419 -25.18 -20.05 -12.54
CA LEU A 419 -26.46 -19.79 -11.91
C LEU A 419 -26.91 -21.05 -11.15
N GLY A 420 -26.92 -20.96 -9.81
CA GLY A 420 -27.10 -22.15 -8.97
C GLY A 420 -25.96 -23.15 -9.16
N ASN A 421 -26.29 -24.38 -9.57
CA ASN A 421 -25.31 -25.45 -9.84
C ASN A 421 -24.94 -25.60 -11.32
N THR A 422 -25.47 -24.74 -12.20
CA THR A 422 -25.30 -24.84 -13.65
C THR A 422 -24.33 -23.78 -14.16
N GLY A 423 -23.39 -24.19 -15.01
CA GLY A 423 -22.47 -23.30 -15.73
C GLY A 423 -21.10 -23.12 -15.09
N ASN A 424 -20.31 -22.19 -15.64
CA ASN A 424 -18.90 -21.97 -15.32
C ASN A 424 -18.65 -20.62 -14.62
N ALA A 425 -17.46 -20.45 -14.03
CA ALA A 425 -17.06 -19.23 -13.34
C ALA A 425 -16.17 -18.31 -14.20
N ALA A 426 -16.38 -18.29 -15.52
CA ALA A 426 -15.59 -17.44 -16.41
C ALA A 426 -16.08 -15.97 -16.38
N GLY A 427 -17.39 -15.79 -16.37
CA GLY A 427 -18.09 -14.54 -16.09
C GLY A 427 -18.64 -14.49 -14.65
N PRO A 428 -19.28 -13.38 -14.25
CA PRO A 428 -19.85 -13.25 -12.91
C PRO A 428 -20.95 -14.29 -12.65
N ASP A 429 -21.04 -14.74 -11.40
CA ASP A 429 -22.16 -15.53 -10.91
C ASP A 429 -23.46 -14.70 -11.00
N LEU A 430 -24.43 -15.19 -11.78
CA LEU A 430 -25.66 -14.46 -12.05
C LEU A 430 -26.61 -14.47 -10.85
N ALA A 431 -26.44 -15.38 -9.88
CA ALA A 431 -27.25 -15.37 -8.67
C ALA A 431 -27.02 -14.09 -7.84
N ALA A 432 -25.82 -13.51 -7.91
CA ALA A 432 -25.47 -12.27 -7.23
C ALA A 432 -26.10 -11.02 -7.88
N ILE A 433 -26.61 -11.12 -9.11
CA ILE A 433 -27.23 -10.01 -9.85
C ILE A 433 -28.65 -10.31 -10.32
N ALA A 434 -29.26 -11.38 -9.80
CA ALA A 434 -30.61 -11.83 -10.14
C ALA A 434 -31.71 -10.83 -9.73
N ASP A 435 -31.40 -9.83 -8.91
CA ASP A 435 -32.34 -8.77 -8.53
C ASP A 435 -32.25 -7.52 -9.43
N LYS A 436 -31.38 -7.54 -10.45
CA LYS A 436 -31.29 -6.47 -11.45
C LYS A 436 -32.59 -6.35 -12.25
N SER A 437 -32.92 -5.13 -12.66
CA SER A 437 -34.08 -4.88 -13.49
C SER A 437 -33.96 -5.57 -14.85
N PRO A 438 -35.09 -5.94 -15.49
CA PRO A 438 -35.08 -6.48 -16.85
C PRO A 438 -34.29 -5.61 -17.84
N ARG A 439 -34.41 -4.28 -17.73
CA ARG A 439 -33.61 -3.34 -18.54
C ARG A 439 -32.12 -3.55 -18.34
N ALA A 440 -31.64 -3.64 -17.09
CA ALA A 440 -30.22 -3.78 -16.81
C ALA A 440 -29.65 -5.12 -17.30
N LEU A 441 -30.40 -6.22 -17.16
CA LEU A 441 -30.00 -7.52 -17.70
C LEU A 441 -30.01 -7.52 -19.24
N LEU A 442 -31.04 -6.93 -19.85
CA LEU A 442 -31.13 -6.81 -21.29
C LEU A 442 -30.00 -5.95 -21.87
N THR A 443 -29.63 -4.86 -21.19
CA THR A 443 -28.46 -4.06 -21.55
C THR A 443 -27.18 -4.88 -21.51
N ALA A 444 -26.97 -5.70 -20.48
CA ALA A 444 -25.79 -6.56 -20.40
C ALA A 444 -25.76 -7.60 -21.54
N ILE A 445 -26.93 -8.14 -21.94
CA ILE A 445 -27.04 -9.16 -22.99
C ILE A 445 -26.88 -8.57 -24.40
N LEU A 446 -27.56 -7.46 -24.69
CA LEU A 446 -27.60 -6.87 -26.03
C LEU A 446 -26.57 -5.77 -26.25
N ASN A 447 -25.92 -5.27 -25.19
CA ASN A 447 -24.87 -4.27 -25.28
C ASN A 447 -23.71 -4.61 -24.31
N PRO A 448 -23.07 -5.79 -24.46
CA PRO A 448 -22.06 -6.28 -23.51
C PRO A 448 -20.79 -5.40 -23.45
N ASN A 449 -20.57 -4.56 -24.46
CA ASN A 449 -19.44 -3.64 -24.54
C ASN A 449 -19.74 -2.23 -23.97
N GLN A 450 -20.98 -1.94 -23.54
CA GLN A 450 -21.35 -0.63 -23.00
C GLN A 450 -20.53 -0.24 -21.76
N ALA A 451 -20.24 -1.23 -20.92
CA ALA A 451 -19.48 -1.06 -19.69
C ALA A 451 -18.67 -2.33 -19.41
N VAL A 452 -17.59 -2.53 -20.17
CA VAL A 452 -16.64 -3.60 -19.89
C VAL A 452 -15.95 -3.27 -18.56
N GLU A 453 -16.13 -4.12 -17.54
CA GLU A 453 -15.28 -4.06 -16.35
C GLU A 453 -13.89 -4.58 -16.73
N ASP A 454 -12.83 -3.93 -16.24
CA ASP A 454 -11.45 -4.23 -16.67
C ASP A 454 -11.10 -5.72 -16.54
N ARG A 455 -11.63 -6.38 -15.51
CA ARG A 455 -11.45 -7.83 -15.25
C ARG A 455 -12.05 -8.75 -16.31
N PHE A 456 -13.01 -8.30 -17.11
CA PHE A 456 -13.66 -9.09 -18.17
C PHE A 456 -13.20 -8.69 -19.58
N SER A 457 -12.18 -7.83 -19.68
CA SER A 457 -11.59 -7.44 -20.97
C SER A 457 -10.85 -8.61 -21.61
N VAL A 458 -11.05 -8.79 -22.92
CA VAL A 458 -10.31 -9.81 -23.68
C VAL A 458 -8.94 -9.31 -24.06
N TYR A 459 -7.95 -10.16 -23.89
CA TYR A 459 -6.57 -10.00 -24.31
C TYR A 459 -6.20 -11.07 -25.33
N ALA A 460 -5.52 -10.66 -26.39
CA ALA A 460 -4.75 -11.55 -27.25
C ALA A 460 -3.31 -11.59 -26.72
N LEU A 461 -2.76 -12.79 -26.54
CA LEU A 461 -1.42 -13.05 -26.04
C LEU A 461 -0.71 -14.00 -27.00
N ALA A 462 0.43 -13.56 -27.53
CA ALA A 462 1.36 -14.43 -28.25
C ALA A 462 2.56 -14.76 -27.36
N THR A 463 2.93 -16.02 -27.26
CA THR A 463 4.15 -16.47 -26.57
C THR A 463 5.32 -16.62 -27.54
N LYS A 464 6.55 -16.59 -27.03
CA LYS A 464 7.78 -16.75 -27.82
C LYS A 464 7.91 -18.12 -28.51
N ASP A 465 7.20 -19.13 -28.01
CA ASP A 465 7.13 -20.46 -28.64
C ASP A 465 6.09 -20.55 -29.79
N GLY A 466 5.42 -19.44 -30.11
CA GLY A 466 4.44 -19.34 -31.20
C GLY A 466 2.99 -19.60 -30.79
N THR A 467 2.70 -19.94 -29.52
CA THR A 467 1.33 -20.14 -29.05
C THR A 467 0.54 -18.82 -29.08
N GLN A 468 -0.66 -18.86 -29.66
CA GLN A 468 -1.61 -17.75 -29.66
C GLN A 468 -2.75 -18.07 -28.71
N LEU A 469 -2.98 -17.20 -27.74
CA LEU A 469 -4.03 -17.33 -26.74
C LEU A 469 -4.95 -16.11 -26.77
N ALA A 470 -6.24 -16.33 -26.52
CA ALA A 470 -7.21 -15.26 -26.35
C ALA A 470 -8.06 -15.56 -25.11
N GLY A 471 -8.19 -14.58 -24.21
CA GLY A 471 -8.88 -14.77 -22.95
C GLY A 471 -8.84 -13.55 -22.05
N MET A 472 -9.29 -13.69 -20.81
CA MET A 472 -9.25 -12.63 -19.81
C MET A 472 -8.14 -12.88 -18.78
N ILE A 473 -7.53 -11.81 -18.26
CA ILE A 473 -6.50 -11.92 -17.23
C ILE A 473 -7.19 -12.01 -15.87
N THR A 474 -7.07 -13.17 -15.20
CA THR A 474 -7.69 -13.43 -13.90
C THR A 474 -6.75 -13.16 -12.72
N ASN A 475 -5.44 -13.22 -12.94
CA ASN A 475 -4.43 -12.94 -11.92
C ASN A 475 -3.16 -12.32 -12.53
N GLU A 476 -2.50 -11.46 -11.76
CA GLU A 476 -1.25 -10.80 -12.14
C GLU A 476 -0.24 -10.94 -10.99
N GLY A 477 0.82 -11.72 -11.22
CA GLY A 477 1.93 -11.86 -10.28
C GLY A 477 3.07 -10.88 -10.57
N ALA A 478 4.15 -10.96 -9.78
CA ALA A 478 5.35 -10.15 -9.99
C ALA A 478 5.97 -10.39 -11.38
N ASN A 479 6.03 -11.65 -11.82
CA ASN A 479 6.69 -12.08 -13.06
C ASN A 479 5.78 -12.89 -14.01
N SER A 480 4.46 -12.98 -13.73
CA SER A 480 3.52 -13.78 -14.53
C SER A 480 2.15 -13.14 -14.65
N VAL A 481 1.39 -13.60 -15.64
CA VAL A 481 -0.04 -13.33 -15.80
C VAL A 481 -0.78 -14.66 -15.93
N THR A 482 -1.98 -14.76 -15.38
CA THR A 482 -2.86 -15.92 -15.59
C THR A 482 -3.97 -15.53 -16.54
N LEU A 483 -4.02 -16.21 -17.68
CA LEU A 483 -5.04 -16.03 -18.71
C LEU A 483 -6.06 -17.15 -18.59
N MET A 484 -7.34 -16.80 -18.61
CA MET A 484 -8.45 -17.74 -18.70
C MET A 484 -9.11 -17.63 -20.08
N ASP A 485 -9.19 -18.75 -20.79
CA ASP A 485 -9.83 -18.81 -22.11
C ASP A 485 -11.37 -18.92 -22.01
N LEU A 486 -12.02 -18.97 -23.17
CA LEU A 486 -13.48 -19.10 -23.29
C LEU A 486 -14.05 -20.42 -22.73
N ASN A 487 -13.20 -21.44 -22.56
CA ASN A 487 -13.61 -22.73 -21.98
C ASN A 487 -13.42 -22.75 -20.46
N GLY A 488 -13.00 -21.63 -19.85
CA GLY A 488 -12.67 -21.53 -18.44
C GLY A 488 -11.31 -22.13 -18.06
N GLN A 489 -10.49 -22.54 -19.03
CA GLN A 489 -9.16 -23.08 -18.74
C GLN A 489 -8.21 -21.95 -18.38
N GLN A 490 -7.58 -22.06 -17.21
CA GLN A 490 -6.56 -21.10 -16.77
C GLN A 490 -5.16 -21.58 -17.15
N ARG A 491 -4.34 -20.65 -17.64
CA ARG A 491 -2.94 -20.86 -17.96
C ARG A 491 -2.11 -19.73 -17.35
N GLN A 492 -1.10 -20.09 -16.57
CA GLN A 492 -0.14 -19.13 -16.05
C GLN A 492 1.01 -18.99 -17.05
N ILE A 493 1.32 -17.76 -17.46
CA ILE A 493 2.38 -17.44 -18.42
C ILE A 493 3.38 -16.49 -17.76
N LEU A 494 4.66 -16.86 -17.78
CA LEU A 494 5.75 -15.97 -17.36
C LEU A 494 5.86 -14.80 -18.34
N ARG A 495 6.01 -13.58 -17.84
CA ARG A 495 6.15 -12.37 -18.69
C ARG A 495 7.35 -12.48 -19.64
N ALA A 496 8.42 -13.15 -19.21
CA ALA A 496 9.60 -13.43 -20.03
C ALA A 496 9.31 -14.30 -21.26
N ASN A 497 8.23 -15.10 -21.24
CA ASN A 497 7.82 -15.97 -22.36
C ASN A 497 6.77 -15.30 -23.27
N ILE A 498 6.29 -14.11 -22.91
CA ILE A 498 5.33 -13.36 -23.73
C ILE A 498 6.10 -12.66 -24.86
N GLN A 499 5.61 -12.80 -26.08
CA GLN A 499 6.07 -12.04 -27.24
C GLN A 499 5.23 -10.77 -27.41
N SER A 500 3.90 -10.89 -27.28
CA SER A 500 2.99 -9.75 -27.32
C SER A 500 1.78 -9.99 -26.41
N LEU A 501 1.26 -8.90 -25.85
CA LEU A 501 0.01 -8.85 -25.11
C LEU A 501 -0.77 -7.65 -25.62
N THR A 502 -2.03 -7.83 -25.99
CA THR A 502 -2.86 -6.75 -26.54
C THR A 502 -4.30 -6.90 -26.05
N GLY A 503 -4.78 -5.89 -25.33
CA GLY A 503 -6.19 -5.74 -25.00
C GLY A 503 -6.99 -5.43 -26.25
N LEU A 504 -8.08 -6.17 -26.47
CA LEU A 504 -8.94 -6.02 -27.64
C LEU A 504 -10.03 -4.95 -27.45
N GLY A 505 -10.10 -4.33 -26.27
CA GLY A 505 -11.06 -3.26 -25.96
C GLY A 505 -12.53 -3.71 -25.94
N ARG A 506 -12.78 -5.02 -25.81
CA ARG A 506 -14.11 -5.63 -25.80
C ARG A 506 -14.26 -6.63 -24.66
N SER A 507 -15.50 -6.85 -24.24
CA SER A 507 -15.90 -7.87 -23.27
C SER A 507 -15.65 -9.28 -23.80
N LEU A 508 -15.40 -10.23 -22.90
CA LEU A 508 -15.43 -11.67 -23.22
C LEU A 508 -16.85 -12.15 -23.57
N MET A 509 -17.88 -11.42 -23.14
CA MET A 509 -19.26 -11.72 -23.49
C MET A 509 -19.52 -11.47 -24.99
N PRO A 510 -20.02 -12.48 -25.73
CA PRO A 510 -20.28 -12.35 -27.17
C PRO A 510 -21.34 -11.31 -27.52
N GLU A 511 -21.26 -10.78 -28.75
CA GLU A 511 -22.32 -9.97 -29.36
C GLU A 511 -23.20 -10.85 -30.29
N GLY A 512 -24.33 -10.29 -30.77
CA GLY A 512 -25.22 -10.96 -31.72
C GLY A 512 -26.42 -11.67 -31.10
N PHE A 513 -26.61 -11.62 -29.79
CA PHE A 513 -27.75 -12.24 -29.11
C PHE A 513 -29.11 -11.68 -29.57
N GLU A 514 -29.16 -10.48 -30.12
CA GLU A 514 -30.37 -9.92 -30.73
C GLU A 514 -30.88 -10.70 -31.94
N GLN A 515 -30.00 -11.45 -32.62
CA GLN A 515 -30.31 -12.31 -33.76
C GLN A 515 -30.69 -13.73 -33.29
N ILE A 516 -30.20 -14.15 -32.12
CA ILE A 516 -30.41 -15.48 -31.56
C ILE A 516 -31.73 -15.54 -30.80
N PHE A 517 -32.02 -14.53 -29.98
CA PHE A 517 -33.21 -14.51 -29.14
C PHE A 517 -34.31 -13.62 -29.73
N ASN A 518 -35.53 -14.14 -29.79
CA ASN A 518 -36.74 -13.34 -29.97
C ASN A 518 -37.21 -12.71 -28.64
N ASP A 519 -38.23 -11.86 -28.66
CA ASP A 519 -38.71 -11.13 -27.48
C ASP A 519 -39.21 -12.05 -26.36
N GLN A 520 -39.88 -13.16 -26.70
CA GLN A 520 -40.35 -14.14 -25.71
C GLN A 520 -39.18 -14.92 -25.09
N GLN A 521 -38.18 -15.28 -25.88
CA GLN A 521 -36.98 -15.97 -25.38
C GLN A 521 -36.18 -15.08 -24.42
N LEU A 522 -36.07 -13.78 -24.71
CA LEU A 522 -35.47 -12.81 -23.78
C LEU A 522 -36.28 -12.70 -22.48
N ALA A 523 -37.61 -12.64 -22.56
CA ALA A 523 -38.48 -12.62 -21.37
C ALA A 523 -38.30 -13.89 -20.52
N ASN A 524 -38.22 -15.07 -21.16
CA ASN A 524 -37.99 -16.36 -20.50
C ASN A 524 -36.62 -16.40 -19.81
N LEU A 525 -35.55 -16.00 -20.51
CA LEU A 525 -34.18 -15.99 -19.97
C LEU A 525 -34.06 -15.04 -18.78
N ILE A 526 -34.58 -13.81 -18.89
CA ILE A 526 -34.58 -12.84 -17.79
C ILE A 526 -35.43 -13.33 -16.62
N ALA A 527 -36.59 -13.96 -16.89
CA ALA A 527 -37.41 -14.55 -15.83
C ALA A 527 -36.66 -15.68 -15.09
N HIS A 528 -35.90 -16.52 -15.80
CA HIS A 528 -35.09 -17.56 -15.16
C HIS A 528 -33.96 -16.99 -14.29
N ILE A 529 -33.22 -16.00 -14.80
CA ILE A 529 -32.16 -15.30 -14.04
C ILE A 529 -32.79 -14.66 -12.79
N ASN A 530 -33.87 -13.92 -12.94
CA ASN A 530 -34.52 -13.22 -11.82
C ASN A 530 -35.19 -14.16 -10.82
N ALA A 531 -35.71 -15.30 -11.27
CA ALA A 531 -36.31 -16.30 -10.38
C ALA A 531 -35.28 -17.08 -9.55
N SER A 532 -33.99 -16.88 -9.83
CA SER A 532 -32.86 -17.36 -9.03
C SER A 532 -32.41 -16.34 -7.99
N ALA A 533 -33.06 -15.18 -7.90
CA ALA A 533 -32.89 -14.28 -6.78
C ALA A 533 -33.28 -15.01 -5.50
N HIS A 534 -32.42 -14.96 -4.48
CA HIS A 534 -32.75 -15.48 -3.17
C HIS A 534 -34.08 -14.86 -2.73
N PRO A 535 -35.06 -15.65 -2.24
CA PRO A 535 -36.31 -15.06 -1.77
C PRO A 535 -35.99 -14.07 -0.64
N PRO A 536 -36.72 -12.95 -0.53
CA PRO A 536 -36.52 -12.02 0.57
C PRO A 536 -36.76 -12.76 1.89
N LYS A 537 -36.00 -12.38 2.92
CA LYS A 537 -36.22 -12.88 4.27
C LYS A 537 -37.66 -12.59 4.70
N SER A 538 -38.28 -13.56 5.38
CA SER A 538 -39.62 -13.41 5.95
C SER A 538 -39.51 -13.09 7.44
N PHE A 539 -40.25 -12.07 7.88
CA PHE A 539 -40.35 -11.68 9.28
C PHE A 539 -41.83 -11.46 9.65
N PRO A 540 -42.27 -11.82 10.87
CA PRO A 540 -43.58 -11.44 11.37
C PRO A 540 -43.81 -9.92 11.26
N GLY A 541 -44.97 -9.51 10.75
CA GLY A 541 -45.31 -8.10 10.54
C GLY A 541 -44.69 -7.43 9.31
N ASN A 542 -43.78 -8.09 8.59
CA ASN A 542 -43.30 -7.68 7.27
C ASN A 542 -44.10 -8.42 6.18
N LYS A 543 -44.77 -7.66 5.31
CA LYS A 543 -45.54 -8.13 4.17
C LYS A 543 -45.16 -7.34 2.92
N PRO A 544 -44.15 -7.79 2.15
CA PRO A 544 -43.76 -7.11 0.92
C PRO A 544 -44.94 -7.05 -0.05
N LYS A 545 -45.17 -5.87 -0.63
CA LYS A 545 -46.27 -5.63 -1.58
C LYS A 545 -45.94 -4.49 -2.53
N LEU A 546 -46.63 -4.45 -3.67
CA LEU A 546 -46.58 -3.33 -4.61
C LEU A 546 -47.07 -2.04 -3.92
N VAL A 547 -46.21 -1.03 -3.85
CA VAL A 547 -46.55 0.30 -3.33
C VAL A 547 -47.06 1.16 -4.48
N SER A 548 -48.36 1.43 -4.50
CA SER A 548 -48.97 2.27 -5.53
C SER A 548 -49.04 3.73 -5.10
N GLN A 549 -48.92 4.65 -6.06
CA GLN A 549 -48.97 6.08 -5.80
C GLN A 549 -50.36 6.53 -5.31
N GLU A 550 -50.36 7.29 -4.20
CA GLU A 550 -51.53 7.88 -3.54
C GLU A 550 -51.26 9.36 -3.23
N ASN A 551 -52.20 10.24 -3.63
CA ASN A 551 -52.10 11.70 -3.41
C ASN A 551 -50.73 12.29 -3.82
N ASP A 552 -50.30 11.97 -5.04
CA ASP A 552 -49.00 12.36 -5.59
C ASP A 552 -47.78 11.90 -4.77
N SER A 553 -47.93 10.90 -3.90
CA SER A 553 -46.86 10.38 -3.07
C SER A 553 -46.77 8.84 -3.06
N LEU A 554 -45.58 8.33 -2.75
CA LEU A 554 -45.29 6.92 -2.50
C LEU A 554 -44.60 6.81 -1.14
N THR A 555 -45.08 5.92 -0.27
CA THR A 555 -44.46 5.69 1.05
C THR A 555 -43.93 4.26 1.12
N LEU A 556 -42.62 4.12 1.08
CA LEU A 556 -41.88 2.86 1.15
C LEU A 556 -41.59 2.55 2.62
N THR A 557 -42.43 1.75 3.25
CA THR A 557 -42.30 1.43 4.68
C THR A 557 -41.44 0.20 4.91
N ALA A 558 -40.84 0.10 6.10
CA ALA A 558 -40.14 -1.11 6.55
C ALA A 558 -41.01 -2.38 6.47
N SER A 559 -42.30 -2.27 6.78
CA SER A 559 -43.21 -3.42 6.75
C SER A 559 -43.55 -3.90 5.34
N ASN A 560 -43.32 -3.08 4.30
CA ASN A 560 -43.60 -3.47 2.92
C ASN A 560 -42.31 -3.77 2.13
N ALA A 561 -41.16 -3.80 2.82
CA ALA A 561 -39.86 -3.99 2.19
C ALA A 561 -39.55 -5.47 1.99
N GLU A 562 -39.04 -5.81 0.81
CA GLU A 562 -38.29 -7.05 0.58
C GLU A 562 -36.91 -6.91 1.23
N ILE A 563 -36.52 -7.87 2.08
CA ILE A 563 -35.30 -7.78 2.89
C ILE A 563 -34.27 -8.81 2.44
N TYR A 564 -33.04 -8.37 2.19
CA TYR A 564 -31.92 -9.19 1.72
C TYR A 564 -30.62 -8.89 2.47
N GLY A 565 -29.64 -9.78 2.32
CA GLY A 565 -28.31 -9.70 2.92
C GLY A 565 -28.17 -10.56 4.17
N ASP A 566 -27.02 -10.54 4.84
CA ASP A 566 -26.75 -11.46 5.95
C ASP A 566 -27.33 -10.96 7.27
N SER A 567 -27.30 -9.65 7.53
CA SER A 567 -27.65 -9.08 8.84
C SER A 567 -28.90 -8.21 8.87
N LEU A 568 -29.39 -7.69 7.75
CA LEU A 568 -30.59 -6.86 7.72
C LEU A 568 -31.83 -7.64 8.19
N MET A 569 -32.63 -6.98 9.05
CA MET A 569 -33.81 -7.54 9.69
C MET A 569 -34.96 -6.53 9.78
N PHE A 570 -36.19 -7.03 9.83
CA PHE A 570 -37.36 -6.24 10.27
C PHE A 570 -37.55 -6.42 11.78
N GLU A 571 -37.54 -5.34 12.54
CA GLU A 571 -37.79 -5.41 13.99
C GLU A 571 -39.26 -5.11 14.26
N GLU A 572 -40.02 -6.16 14.58
CA GLU A 572 -41.48 -6.10 14.72
C GLU A 572 -41.94 -5.04 15.72
N LYS A 573 -41.27 -4.95 16.88
CA LYS A 573 -41.61 -4.01 17.96
C LYS A 573 -41.53 -2.54 17.50
N HIS A 574 -40.52 -2.20 16.70
CA HIS A 574 -40.24 -0.83 16.28
C HIS A 574 -40.78 -0.51 14.87
N ARG A 575 -41.17 -1.55 14.12
CA ARG A 575 -41.64 -1.49 12.72
C ARG A 575 -40.65 -0.77 11.82
N ASN A 576 -39.37 -1.09 11.98
CA ASN A 576 -38.22 -0.52 11.28
C ASN A 576 -37.41 -1.63 10.58
N LEU A 577 -36.45 -1.24 9.75
CA LEU A 577 -35.39 -2.11 9.25
C LEU A 577 -34.10 -1.75 9.96
N GLY A 578 -33.58 -2.67 10.77
CA GLY A 578 -32.36 -2.49 11.56
C GLY A 578 -31.29 -3.53 11.25
N PHE A 579 -30.18 -3.47 11.98
CA PHE A 579 -29.05 -4.42 11.89
C PHE A 579 -28.25 -4.44 10.56
N TRP A 580 -28.35 -3.38 9.76
CA TRP A 580 -27.49 -3.16 8.59
C TRP A 580 -26.01 -3.13 9.01
N ARG A 581 -25.20 -4.11 8.61
CA ARG A 581 -23.78 -4.21 9.01
C ARG A 581 -22.83 -4.64 7.90
N VAL A 582 -23.33 -5.28 6.85
CA VAL A 582 -22.49 -5.81 5.77
C VAL A 582 -22.88 -5.23 4.41
N PRO A 583 -21.95 -5.13 3.44
CA PRO A 583 -22.24 -4.50 2.15
C PRO A 583 -23.31 -5.18 1.29
N ASN A 584 -23.72 -6.42 1.61
CA ASN A 584 -24.78 -7.13 0.90
C ASN A 584 -26.20 -6.89 1.48
N ASP A 585 -26.30 -6.21 2.63
CA ASP A 585 -27.57 -5.83 3.26
C ASP A 585 -28.32 -4.79 2.43
N ARG A 586 -29.53 -5.13 2.00
CA ARG A 586 -30.37 -4.22 1.21
C ARG A 586 -31.86 -4.46 1.40
N ALA A 587 -32.61 -3.37 1.33
CA ALA A 587 -34.06 -3.36 1.30
C ALA A 587 -34.53 -2.98 -0.11
N ALA A 588 -35.57 -3.63 -0.60
CA ALA A 588 -36.16 -3.30 -1.89
C ALA A 588 -37.69 -3.13 -1.80
N TRP A 589 -38.24 -2.30 -2.69
CA TRP A 589 -39.66 -2.09 -2.85
C TRP A 589 -40.03 -2.11 -4.33
N SER A 590 -41.11 -2.80 -4.65
CA SER A 590 -41.80 -2.66 -5.93
C SER A 590 -42.75 -1.47 -5.85
N ILE A 591 -42.61 -0.50 -6.74
CA ILE A 591 -43.40 0.73 -6.75
C ILE A 591 -44.17 0.87 -8.06
N LYS A 592 -45.37 1.46 -8.02
CA LYS A 592 -46.16 1.80 -9.20
C LYS A 592 -46.51 3.28 -9.20
N THR A 593 -45.88 4.00 -10.12
CA THR A 593 -46.06 5.44 -10.31
C THR A 593 -47.16 5.66 -11.34
N LYS A 594 -48.17 6.46 -11.03
CA LYS A 594 -49.30 6.82 -11.92
C LYS A 594 -48.97 7.98 -12.85
N ARG A 595 -48.02 8.84 -12.49
CA ARG A 595 -47.63 10.01 -13.28
C ARG A 595 -46.12 10.18 -13.27
N ALA A 596 -45.53 10.27 -14.46
CA ALA A 596 -44.13 10.64 -14.58
C ALA A 596 -43.86 12.04 -13.99
N GLY A 597 -42.65 12.27 -13.51
CA GLY A 597 -42.19 13.56 -13.02
C GLY A 597 -41.09 13.49 -11.96
N VAL A 598 -40.76 14.64 -11.38
CA VAL A 598 -39.74 14.76 -10.34
C VAL A 598 -40.37 14.57 -8.96
N TYR A 599 -39.75 13.75 -8.12
CA TYR A 599 -40.18 13.45 -6.76
C TYR A 599 -39.10 13.83 -5.74
N ASP A 600 -39.49 14.53 -4.69
CA ASP A 600 -38.66 14.77 -3.51
C ASP A 600 -38.61 13.52 -2.65
N VAL A 601 -37.40 13.14 -2.24
CA VAL A 601 -37.13 11.96 -1.43
C VAL A 601 -36.87 12.37 0.01
N HIS A 602 -37.71 11.87 0.93
CA HIS A 602 -37.55 12.05 2.36
C HIS A 602 -37.24 10.72 3.05
N LEU A 603 -36.14 10.68 3.79
CA LEU A 603 -35.71 9.52 4.57
C LEU A 603 -36.16 9.67 6.02
N ASN A 604 -36.83 8.65 6.57
CA ASN A 604 -37.21 8.58 7.98
C ASN A 604 -36.42 7.49 8.71
N TRP A 605 -35.43 7.88 9.51
CA TRP A 605 -34.50 6.95 10.18
C TRP A 605 -34.17 7.37 11.60
N ALA A 606 -33.60 6.44 12.36
CA ALA A 606 -32.93 6.69 13.64
C ALA A 606 -31.50 6.12 13.63
N LEU A 607 -30.60 6.76 14.37
CA LEU A 607 -29.22 6.33 14.54
C LEU A 607 -28.67 6.88 15.86
N ASP A 608 -28.16 6.01 16.72
CA ASP A 608 -27.52 6.37 18.00
C ASP A 608 -26.01 6.64 17.86
N GLY A 609 -25.47 7.46 18.76
CA GLY A 609 -24.03 7.72 18.89
C GLY A 609 -23.50 8.83 17.98
N LYS A 610 -22.17 8.89 17.77
CA LYS A 610 -21.57 9.85 16.83
C LYS A 610 -21.76 9.38 15.39
N ALA A 611 -21.95 10.31 14.45
CA ALA A 611 -22.02 10.01 13.02
C ALA A 611 -20.79 9.19 12.60
N LYS A 612 -21.00 7.89 12.41
CA LYS A 612 -20.03 7.03 11.73
C LYS A 612 -20.09 7.44 10.26
N ALA A 613 -18.98 7.41 9.54
CA ALA A 613 -18.91 7.80 8.11
C ALA A 613 -19.71 6.86 7.16
N ASN A 614 -20.77 6.24 7.67
CA ASN A 614 -21.68 5.37 6.97
C ASN A 614 -22.48 6.19 5.96
N ARG A 615 -22.70 5.58 4.80
CA ARG A 615 -23.51 6.16 3.74
C ARG A 615 -24.50 5.11 3.26
N ILE A 616 -25.66 5.58 2.85
CA ILE A 616 -26.67 4.77 2.19
C ILE A 616 -26.80 5.21 0.74
N GLN A 617 -27.19 4.28 -0.11
CA GLN A 617 -27.49 4.52 -1.52
C GLN A 617 -28.91 4.08 -1.81
N LEU A 618 -29.76 4.99 -2.29
CA LEU A 618 -31.07 4.70 -2.84
C LEU A 618 -31.00 4.74 -4.36
N ARG A 619 -31.45 3.66 -5.02
CA ARG A 619 -31.52 3.53 -6.47
C ARG A 619 -32.94 3.27 -6.92
N ILE A 620 -33.43 4.05 -7.88
CA ILE A 620 -34.75 3.85 -8.51
C ILE A 620 -34.59 4.06 -10.02
N GLY A 621 -34.66 2.98 -10.79
CA GLY A 621 -34.38 3.03 -12.22
C GLY A 621 -32.94 3.45 -12.52
N GLN A 622 -32.76 4.57 -13.23
CA GLN A 622 -31.45 5.20 -13.50
C GLN A 622 -31.05 6.23 -12.42
N ASN A 623 -31.96 6.57 -11.50
CA ASN A 623 -31.69 7.54 -10.44
C ASN A 623 -30.87 6.90 -9.32
N GLU A 624 -29.96 7.68 -8.76
CA GLU A 624 -29.12 7.29 -7.63
C GLU A 624 -28.94 8.47 -6.67
N ILE A 625 -29.25 8.25 -5.39
CA ILE A 625 -28.98 9.19 -4.31
C ILE A 625 -28.05 8.49 -3.32
N VAL A 626 -26.87 9.07 -3.09
CA VAL A 626 -25.96 8.65 -2.02
C VAL A 626 -26.03 9.68 -0.89
N HIS A 627 -26.37 9.25 0.31
CA HIS A 627 -26.55 10.12 1.46
C HIS A 627 -25.69 9.65 2.65
N ALA A 628 -25.00 10.58 3.31
CA ALA A 628 -24.32 10.31 4.58
C ALA A 628 -25.36 10.33 5.70
N VAL A 629 -25.35 9.33 6.58
CA VAL A 629 -26.36 9.22 7.64
C VAL A 629 -25.82 9.82 8.93
N ASP A 630 -26.49 10.87 9.41
CA ASP A 630 -26.16 11.50 10.67
C ASP A 630 -26.92 10.86 11.84
N SER A 631 -26.33 10.97 13.03
CA SER A 631 -26.98 10.57 14.27
C SER A 631 -28.24 11.38 14.51
N THR A 632 -29.31 10.68 14.89
CA THR A 632 -30.56 11.33 15.32
C THR A 632 -30.63 11.54 16.82
N GLY A 633 -29.66 10.98 17.57
CA GLY A 633 -29.50 11.10 19.01
C GLY A 633 -29.56 9.74 19.70
N THR A 634 -30.59 8.94 19.41
CA THR A 634 -30.81 7.58 19.95
C THR A 634 -31.52 6.72 18.90
N TRP A 635 -31.55 5.40 19.09
CA TRP A 635 -32.27 4.46 18.21
C TRP A 635 -33.79 4.65 18.20
N ASP A 636 -34.36 5.31 19.22
CA ASP A 636 -35.81 5.56 19.32
C ASP A 636 -36.22 6.93 18.73
N GLN A 637 -35.26 7.83 18.48
CA GLN A 637 -35.53 9.17 17.94
C GLN A 637 -35.47 9.18 16.43
N TYR A 638 -36.63 9.06 15.79
CA TYR A 638 -36.76 9.13 14.34
C TYR A 638 -36.81 10.56 13.81
N ARG A 639 -36.06 10.84 12.75
CA ARG A 639 -36.10 12.11 12.01
C ARG A 639 -36.40 11.88 10.54
N SER A 640 -37.13 12.81 9.94
CA SER A 640 -37.40 12.83 8.50
C SER A 640 -36.68 13.99 7.85
N ILE A 641 -35.77 13.72 6.90
CA ILE A 641 -35.07 14.77 6.15
C ILE A 641 -35.21 14.55 4.65
N HIS A 642 -35.13 15.63 3.89
CA HIS A 642 -34.98 15.59 2.44
C HIS A 642 -33.55 15.16 2.07
N ILE A 643 -33.41 14.14 1.23
CA ILE A 643 -32.11 13.60 0.82
C ILE A 643 -31.79 13.82 -0.67
N GLY A 644 -32.74 14.34 -1.44
CA GLY A 644 -32.57 14.63 -2.86
C GLY A 644 -33.86 14.46 -3.67
N THR A 645 -33.72 14.50 -5.00
CA THR A 645 -34.82 14.31 -5.95
C THR A 645 -34.54 13.17 -6.91
N VAL A 646 -35.59 12.48 -7.34
CA VAL A 646 -35.53 11.44 -8.38
C VAL A 646 -36.56 11.72 -9.47
N GLU A 647 -36.23 11.42 -10.71
CA GLU A 647 -37.18 11.47 -11.83
C GLU A 647 -37.79 10.08 -12.04
N LEU A 648 -39.10 9.95 -11.83
CA LEU A 648 -39.80 8.68 -11.97
C LEU A 648 -40.62 8.67 -13.26
N ASP A 649 -40.60 7.53 -13.93
CA ASP A 649 -41.44 7.25 -15.09
C ASP A 649 -42.82 6.76 -14.62
N GLU A 650 -43.82 6.88 -15.48
CA GLU A 650 -45.10 6.20 -15.25
C GLU A 650 -44.93 4.68 -15.40
N GLY A 651 -45.54 3.90 -14.51
CA GLY A 651 -45.48 2.44 -14.51
C GLY A 651 -44.79 1.85 -13.27
N GLU A 652 -44.38 0.58 -13.39
CA GLU A 652 -43.77 -0.16 -12.29
C GLU A 652 -42.25 -0.03 -12.31
N GLN A 653 -41.67 0.30 -11.16
CA GLN A 653 -40.24 0.46 -10.96
C GLN A 653 -39.80 -0.24 -9.67
N ARG A 654 -38.49 -0.43 -9.52
CA ARG A 654 -37.90 -1.04 -8.33
C ARG A 654 -37.04 -0.02 -7.61
N ALA A 655 -37.34 0.20 -6.33
CA ALA A 655 -36.54 1.03 -5.43
C ALA A 655 -35.67 0.11 -4.56
N ILE A 656 -34.36 0.35 -4.53
CA ILE A 656 -33.41 -0.44 -3.74
C ILE A 656 -32.61 0.51 -2.86
N MET A 657 -32.56 0.22 -1.57
CA MET A 657 -31.71 0.93 -0.63
C MET A 657 -30.69 -0.01 -0.01
N GLN A 658 -29.42 0.37 -0.05
CA GLN A 658 -28.31 -0.42 0.46
C GLN A 658 -27.30 0.46 1.21
N ALA A 659 -26.57 -0.14 2.14
CA ALA A 659 -25.39 0.48 2.74
C ALA A 659 -24.20 0.40 1.77
N ILE A 660 -23.36 1.43 1.73
CA ILE A 660 -22.14 1.42 0.89
C ILE A 660 -20.88 1.44 1.76
N ALA A 661 -19.86 0.68 1.33
CA ALA A 661 -18.59 0.59 2.05
C ALA A 661 -17.79 1.91 2.00
N PRO A 662 -16.97 2.21 3.03
CA PRO A 662 -16.75 1.41 4.24
C PRO A 662 -17.93 1.51 5.23
N ILE A 663 -18.33 0.37 5.83
CA ILE A 663 -19.38 0.31 6.86
C ILE A 663 -18.71 0.16 8.23
N SER A 664 -19.08 1.02 9.18
CA SER A 664 -18.63 0.97 10.56
C SER A 664 -19.82 0.74 11.49
N GLY A 665 -19.86 -0.42 12.15
CA GLY A 665 -20.96 -0.82 13.03
C GLY A 665 -22.32 -0.86 12.33
N PHE A 666 -23.36 -0.38 13.01
CA PHE A 666 -24.72 -0.28 12.48
C PHE A 666 -24.91 0.98 11.64
N VAL A 667 -25.68 0.87 10.55
CA VAL A 667 -25.90 1.98 9.60
C VAL A 667 -27.03 2.89 10.06
N ILE A 668 -28.28 2.41 10.07
CA ILE A 668 -29.48 3.13 10.51
C ILE A 668 -30.58 2.14 10.92
N ASP A 669 -31.55 2.62 11.68
CA ASP A 669 -32.87 2.01 11.80
C ASP A 669 -33.85 2.76 10.91
N LEU A 670 -34.34 2.12 9.85
CA LEU A 670 -35.08 2.76 8.78
C LEU A 670 -36.58 2.49 8.91
N LYS A 671 -37.39 3.52 9.14
CA LYS A 671 -38.86 3.40 9.21
C LYS A 671 -39.52 3.48 7.83
N SER A 672 -39.15 4.49 7.05
CA SER A 672 -39.73 4.68 5.72
C SER A 672 -38.91 5.61 4.83
N VAL A 673 -39.10 5.47 3.52
CA VAL A 673 -38.73 6.47 2.51
C VAL A 673 -40.00 7.01 1.87
N LYS A 674 -40.20 8.32 1.89
CA LYS A 674 -41.36 8.96 1.27
C LYS A 674 -40.93 9.72 0.02
N LEU A 675 -41.57 9.43 -1.11
CA LEU A 675 -41.40 10.12 -2.38
C LEU A 675 -42.63 11.00 -2.60
N THR A 676 -42.47 12.31 -2.76
CA THR A 676 -43.58 13.24 -3.01
C THR A 676 -43.34 13.96 -4.33
N ARG A 677 -44.30 13.90 -5.25
CA ARG A 677 -44.18 14.58 -6.54
C ARG A 677 -44.05 16.09 -6.30
N LYS A 678 -43.12 16.73 -7.01
CA LYS A 678 -43.09 18.18 -7.06
C LYS A 678 -44.25 18.68 -7.91
N ASN A 679 -45.03 19.59 -7.34
CA ASN A 679 -45.93 20.42 -8.14
C ASN A 679 -45.04 21.42 -8.87
N ASN A 680 -44.80 21.18 -10.16
CA ASN A 680 -44.24 22.20 -11.04
C ASN A 680 -45.26 23.31 -11.28
#